data_AF-A0A833VNP6-F1
#
_entry.id   AF-A0A833VNP6-F1
#
_cell.length_a   1.000
_cell.length_b   1.000
_cell.length_c   1.000
_cell.angle_alpha   90.00
_cell.angle_beta   90.00
_cell.angle_gamma   90.00
#
_symmetry.space_group_name_H-M   'P 1'
#
loop_
_entity.id
_entity.type
_entity.pdbx_description
1 polymer ?
#
loop_
_entity_poly.entity_id
_entity_poly.type
_entity_poly.pdbx_seq_one_letter_code
_entity_poly.pdbx_strand_id
1 'polypeptide(L)'
;MHLLHLSFLPPSSAPPSPVSLGRFSLPNPSAVAYSLFPPYKFSPFGLVCPSRVLAPHANSGEPVVAAESDSGTGDDERGEMEMYRTVGRINATHGLKGEVKVISSTGFPEIRFGKPGKRWLRMRDGANEVIKETKLIKGRSIPGKNSWVISLRGINSIEEAKNIMGAKLLVRSDDIPELPEGEFYTQDLVGMRVILKETGKLVGTVSGVWNTKGNDLLRVKPDPICREEEDSTNSQILIPFVEEIVTEVDMEKREMQITPPKGLLELNSRSNAGSSKKIRFMEWTQKKKSQRRLVTAKKILDEMEQGHILDALKSAPKAQKNSLAQQIASLDFRLFQHAMNNLDKQINELAEDMDKNFLLLLKNAMKVSHECLLGNESEINKFHHDLREKGIELLSNSKAAIVLIINEKNKIGNSSEIDDDLKNFLGTIGKLLVGGESKPIVMVTAKHEVQTLQKYLRDNDYFGLDHEKVRVLEEGRFPVFSTPSDQSGSKILFKSPFELLEAPIGPGGVFSLLYNQKILDAFNQMGVEYVQVCSLDNKSAVGNPLFFGYVSFLKADVGIKLYDGNKGDETCFDMIVSMKYMNKISGDTKKLGFIAVPEKHDYVENTSDGWVDVSSEVASSCRLHFPVYGLLNTCSLDDVCVINVLK
;
A
#
# COMPACT_ATOMS: atom_id res chain seq x y z
N MET A 1 19.53 -65.67 -38.06
CA MET A 1 18.95 -66.71 -37.20
C MET A 1 17.43 -66.49 -37.21
N HIS A 2 16.70 -67.22 -38.06
CA HIS A 2 15.82 -68.37 -37.73
C HIS A 2 14.54 -67.96 -36.97
N LEU A 3 13.35 -67.96 -37.63
CA LEU A 3 12.33 -69.04 -37.73
C LEU A 3 11.68 -69.32 -36.33
N LEU A 4 10.36 -69.48 -36.08
CA LEU A 4 9.18 -69.89 -36.85
C LEU A 4 7.86 -69.66 -36.06
N HIS A 5 6.75 -69.69 -36.81
CA HIS A 5 5.30 -69.81 -36.52
C HIS A 5 4.79 -70.66 -35.32
N LEU A 6 3.58 -70.36 -34.81
CA LEU A 6 2.35 -71.18 -35.01
C LEU A 6 1.05 -70.57 -34.40
N SER A 7 -0.07 -71.06 -34.94
CA SER A 7 -1.42 -70.48 -35.09
C SER A 7 -2.48 -71.24 -34.26
N PHE A 8 -3.75 -70.76 -34.20
CA PHE A 8 -5.01 -71.45 -34.58
C PHE A 8 -6.32 -70.78 -34.02
N LEU A 9 -7.06 -70.04 -34.89
CA LEU A 9 -8.47 -70.19 -35.38
C LEU A 9 -9.75 -70.23 -34.45
N PRO A 10 -11.00 -70.00 -34.97
CA PRO A 10 -12.02 -69.04 -34.47
C PRO A 10 -13.41 -69.73 -34.17
N PRO A 11 -14.67 -69.16 -34.27
CA PRO A 11 -15.30 -68.31 -35.33
C PRO A 11 -16.35 -67.22 -34.91
N SER A 12 -16.80 -66.40 -35.90
CA SER A 12 -18.15 -65.84 -36.25
C SER A 12 -19.08 -65.24 -35.16
N SER A 13 -19.83 -64.14 -35.28
CA SER A 13 -20.66 -63.58 -36.38
C SER A 13 -21.09 -62.11 -36.11
N ALA A 14 -21.55 -61.40 -37.15
CA ALA A 14 -22.16 -60.05 -37.13
C ALA A 14 -23.70 -60.11 -37.42
N PRO A 15 -24.39 -58.99 -37.75
CA PRO A 15 -25.03 -57.93 -36.93
C PRO A 15 -26.59 -57.96 -37.11
N PRO A 16 -27.44 -56.94 -36.76
CA PRO A 16 -27.53 -55.64 -37.45
C PRO A 16 -28.03 -54.42 -36.61
N SER A 17 -28.02 -53.24 -37.24
CA SER A 17 -28.66 -51.96 -36.88
C SER A 17 -30.03 -51.77 -37.62
N PRO A 18 -30.61 -50.55 -37.75
CA PRO A 18 -31.47 -49.79 -36.83
C PRO A 18 -32.89 -49.55 -37.43
N VAL A 19 -33.83 -48.92 -36.69
CA VAL A 19 -35.08 -48.39 -37.29
C VAL A 19 -35.43 -46.99 -36.75
N SER A 20 -35.88 -46.18 -37.70
CA SER A 20 -36.16 -44.75 -37.76
C SER A 20 -37.61 -44.34 -37.48
N LEU A 21 -37.83 -43.01 -37.46
CA LEU A 21 -39.03 -42.22 -37.85
C LEU A 21 -40.05 -41.84 -36.76
N GLY A 22 -40.41 -40.54 -36.76
CA GLY A 22 -41.70 -40.09 -36.23
C GLY A 22 -41.79 -38.62 -35.83
N ARG A 23 -42.07 -37.74 -36.80
CA ARG A 23 -42.55 -36.34 -36.61
C ARG A 23 -43.90 -36.32 -35.84
N PHE A 24 -44.21 -35.22 -35.12
CA PHE A 24 -45.25 -34.22 -35.48
C PHE A 24 -45.70 -33.30 -34.30
N SER A 25 -45.67 -32.00 -34.61
CA SER A 25 -46.62 -30.89 -34.29
C SER A 25 -47.23 -30.63 -32.89
N LEU A 26 -46.92 -29.43 -32.39
CA LEU A 26 -47.75 -28.36 -31.77
C LEU A 26 -49.28 -28.58 -31.62
N PRO A 27 -49.91 -28.02 -30.55
CA PRO A 27 -50.43 -26.64 -30.63
C PRO A 27 -50.36 -25.77 -29.34
N ASN A 28 -50.34 -24.45 -29.57
CA ASN A 28 -50.76 -23.35 -28.68
C ASN A 28 -52.22 -23.50 -28.21
N PRO A 29 -52.65 -22.89 -27.08
CA PRO A 29 -53.17 -21.50 -27.04
C PRO A 29 -52.76 -20.72 -25.75
N SER A 30 -52.29 -19.47 -25.84
CA SER A 30 -53.02 -18.19 -25.87
C SER A 30 -53.89 -17.82 -24.66
N ALA A 31 -53.42 -16.79 -23.94
CA ALA A 31 -54.12 -15.59 -23.46
C ALA A 31 -55.32 -15.69 -22.50
N VAL A 32 -55.18 -15.07 -21.31
CA VAL A 32 -56.24 -14.26 -20.68
C VAL A 32 -55.59 -13.08 -19.92
N ALA A 33 -56.04 -11.87 -20.23
CA ALA A 33 -55.76 -10.64 -19.51
C ALA A 33 -56.84 -10.37 -18.46
N TYR A 34 -56.50 -9.76 -17.32
CA TYR A 34 -57.41 -8.85 -16.60
C TYR A 34 -56.61 -7.76 -15.88
N SER A 35 -57.01 -6.53 -16.17
CA SER A 35 -56.76 -5.31 -15.41
C SER A 35 -57.52 -5.33 -14.08
N LEU A 36 -57.07 -4.52 -13.10
CA LEU A 36 -57.88 -3.56 -12.32
C LEU A 36 -57.08 -3.02 -11.11
N PHE A 37 -56.69 -1.75 -11.20
CA PHE A 37 -56.48 -0.84 -10.06
C PHE A 37 -57.85 -0.48 -9.45
N PRO A 38 -58.00 -0.02 -8.18
CA PRO A 38 -57.65 1.37 -7.81
C PRO A 38 -57.31 1.56 -6.29
N PRO A 39 -57.44 2.75 -5.67
CA PRO A 39 -56.28 3.50 -5.14
C PRO A 39 -56.39 3.79 -3.63
N TYR A 40 -55.34 4.33 -2.99
CA TYR A 40 -55.54 5.07 -1.73
C TYR A 40 -54.75 6.38 -1.69
N LYS A 41 -55.49 7.42 -1.31
CA LYS A 41 -55.15 8.84 -1.29
C LYS A 41 -54.44 9.26 0.01
N PHE A 42 -53.60 10.28 -0.16
CA PHE A 42 -53.11 11.26 0.81
C PHE A 42 -54.16 11.79 1.80
N SER A 43 -53.75 12.14 3.04
CA SER A 43 -53.67 13.53 3.53
C SER A 43 -53.04 13.61 4.96
N PRO A 44 -52.61 14.81 5.42
CA PRO A 44 -51.48 15.02 6.33
C PRO A 44 -51.87 15.48 7.75
N PHE A 45 -50.96 15.33 8.72
CA PHE A 45 -50.94 16.14 9.94
C PHE A 45 -49.50 16.38 10.37
N GLY A 46 -49.13 17.66 10.52
CA GLY A 46 -47.83 18.10 10.98
C GLY A 46 -47.78 18.35 12.49
N LEU A 47 -46.57 18.63 12.97
CA LEU A 47 -46.25 19.52 14.11
C LEU A 47 -44.71 19.65 14.12
N VAL A 48 -44.20 20.81 13.71
CA VAL A 48 -43.61 21.88 14.56
C VAL A 48 -42.17 21.59 15.01
N CYS A 49 -41.25 22.36 14.41
CA CYS A 49 -39.89 22.60 14.86
C CYS A 49 -39.85 23.45 16.15
N PRO A 50 -38.70 23.50 16.82
CA PRO A 50 -38.10 24.83 16.97
C PRO A 50 -36.61 24.87 16.62
N SER A 51 -36.27 25.92 15.89
CA SER A 51 -34.95 26.38 15.52
C SER A 51 -34.18 26.91 16.73
N ARG A 52 -32.85 26.74 16.75
CA ARG A 52 -31.95 27.64 17.48
C ARG A 52 -30.70 27.90 16.65
N VAL A 53 -30.72 29.06 15.99
CA VAL A 53 -29.61 29.69 15.28
C VAL A 53 -28.92 30.63 16.28
N LEU A 54 -27.59 30.60 16.33
CA LEU A 54 -26.75 31.66 16.88
C LEU A 54 -25.89 32.19 15.75
N ALA A 55 -26.04 33.48 15.45
CA ALA A 55 -25.29 34.23 14.46
C ALA A 55 -23.95 34.74 15.05
N PRO A 56 -22.89 34.90 14.25
CA PRO A 56 -21.78 35.77 14.59
C PRO A 56 -21.98 37.17 13.99
N HIS A 57 -21.66 38.19 14.79
CA HIS A 57 -21.66 39.59 14.36
C HIS A 57 -20.48 39.87 13.42
N ALA A 58 -20.80 40.62 12.36
CA ALA A 58 -19.87 41.23 11.43
C ALA A 58 -19.01 42.32 12.10
N ASN A 59 -17.78 42.49 11.62
CA ASN A 59 -17.24 43.82 11.44
C ASN A 59 -16.31 43.89 10.22
N SER A 60 -16.51 44.98 9.48
CA SER A 60 -15.99 45.37 8.18
C SER A 60 -14.53 45.83 8.18
N GLY A 61 -13.86 45.72 7.03
CA GLY A 61 -12.84 46.69 6.59
C GLY A 61 -11.54 46.11 6.03
N GLU A 62 -11.42 46.05 4.70
CA GLU A 62 -10.17 46.33 3.99
C GLU A 62 -10.11 47.86 3.69
N PRO A 63 -9.02 48.42 3.12
CA PRO A 63 -7.56 48.21 3.32
C PRO A 63 -6.81 49.55 3.48
N VAL A 64 -5.61 49.62 4.09
CA VAL A 64 -4.70 50.78 3.92
C VAL A 64 -3.21 50.40 3.96
N VAL A 65 -2.46 51.05 3.08
CA VAL A 65 -1.02 51.00 2.74
C VAL A 65 -0.18 51.91 3.66
N ALA A 66 1.15 51.79 3.57
CA ALA A 66 2.22 52.73 4.02
C ALA A 66 2.88 52.35 5.37
N ALA A 67 4.15 51.94 5.38
CA ALA A 67 5.40 52.71 5.21
C ALA A 67 5.95 53.26 6.55
N GLU A 68 7.18 52.84 6.83
CA GLU A 68 8.26 53.42 7.66
C GLU A 68 7.91 54.34 8.85
N SER A 69 8.41 53.96 10.03
CA SER A 69 9.05 54.95 10.92
C SER A 69 10.15 54.31 11.76
N ASP A 70 11.29 54.97 11.65
CA ASP A 70 12.57 54.81 12.32
C ASP A 70 12.47 55.20 13.82
N SER A 71 13.16 54.47 14.69
CA SER A 71 13.69 55.00 15.95
C SER A 71 14.73 54.04 16.52
N GLY A 72 15.98 54.29 16.15
CA GLY A 72 17.14 53.74 16.82
C GLY A 72 17.19 54.10 18.30
N THR A 73 17.65 53.14 19.11
CA THR A 73 18.45 53.32 20.33
C THR A 73 18.77 51.93 20.87
N GLY A 74 19.89 51.35 20.45
CA GLY A 74 20.35 50.06 20.97
C GLY A 74 21.56 49.43 20.28
N ASP A 75 22.28 50.17 19.44
CA ASP A 75 23.40 49.63 18.66
C ASP A 75 24.78 49.79 19.33
N ASP A 76 24.88 50.51 20.46
CA ASP A 76 26.15 50.64 21.19
C ASP A 76 26.44 49.46 22.14
N GLU A 77 25.45 48.65 22.54
CA GLU A 77 25.70 47.48 23.42
C GLU A 77 25.94 46.17 22.65
N ARG A 78 25.49 46.07 21.40
CA ARG A 78 25.66 44.85 20.57
C ARG A 78 27.04 44.76 19.90
N GLY A 79 27.71 45.88 19.66
CA GLY A 79 29.05 45.90 19.02
C GLY A 79 30.17 45.32 19.89
N GLU A 80 30.08 45.43 21.23
CA GLU A 80 31.13 44.92 22.12
C GLU A 80 31.06 43.39 22.34
N MET A 81 29.89 42.77 22.16
CA MET A 81 29.72 41.32 22.38
C MET A 81 30.31 40.45 21.26
N GLU A 82 30.40 40.94 20.02
CA GLU A 82 30.95 40.17 18.89
C GLU A 82 32.48 40.21 18.79
N MET A 83 33.12 41.15 19.48
CA MET A 83 34.57 41.36 19.38
C MET A 83 35.41 40.38 20.22
N TYR A 84 34.82 39.72 21.24
CA TYR A 84 35.56 38.87 22.18
C TYR A 84 34.99 37.44 22.30
N ARG A 85 35.82 36.42 22.04
CA ARG A 85 35.48 35.00 22.21
C ARG A 85 36.00 34.43 23.54
N THR A 86 35.16 33.66 24.23
CA THR A 86 35.54 32.98 25.49
C THR A 86 36.37 31.73 25.21
N VAL A 87 37.58 31.68 25.77
CA VAL A 87 38.52 30.55 25.59
C VAL A 87 38.58 29.63 26.82
N GLY A 88 38.21 30.11 28.01
CA GLY A 88 38.15 29.28 29.20
C GLY A 88 37.56 29.97 30.42
N ARG A 89 37.33 29.21 31.49
CA ARG A 89 36.79 29.73 32.76
C ARG A 89 37.74 29.44 33.91
N ILE A 90 37.99 30.46 34.75
CA ILE A 90 38.78 30.31 35.97
C ILE A 90 37.95 29.55 37.00
N ASN A 91 38.42 28.38 37.40
CA ASN A 91 37.69 27.45 38.25
C ASN A 91 38.22 27.38 39.68
N ALA A 92 39.52 27.58 39.88
CA ALA A 92 40.14 27.52 41.21
C ALA A 92 41.46 28.30 41.27
N THR A 93 41.89 28.66 42.48
CA THR A 93 43.25 29.16 42.73
C THR A 93 44.26 28.02 42.77
N HIS A 94 45.52 28.30 42.44
CA HIS A 94 46.61 27.33 42.46
C HIS A 94 47.88 27.93 43.07
N GLY A 95 48.35 27.34 44.17
CA GLY A 95 49.55 27.81 44.87
C GLY A 95 49.40 29.17 45.57
N LEU A 96 50.50 29.66 46.16
CA LEU A 96 50.53 30.90 46.95
C LEU A 96 50.89 32.15 46.11
N LYS A 97 51.41 31.96 44.89
CA LYS A 97 51.90 33.04 44.00
C LYS A 97 50.82 33.57 43.04
N GLY A 98 49.54 33.42 43.38
CA GLY A 98 48.42 33.93 42.58
C GLY A 98 48.16 33.18 41.25
N GLU A 99 48.66 31.95 41.06
CA GLU A 99 48.33 31.17 39.87
C GLU A 99 46.86 30.72 39.91
N VAL A 100 46.23 30.57 38.76
CA VAL A 100 44.82 30.15 38.66
C VAL A 100 44.66 28.97 37.72
N LYS A 101 43.71 28.10 38.07
CA LYS A 101 43.31 26.94 37.26
C LYS A 101 42.15 27.32 36.35
N VAL A 102 42.35 27.21 35.05
CA VAL A 102 41.37 27.47 34.00
C VAL A 102 40.91 26.17 33.39
N ILE A 103 39.61 25.99 33.21
CA ILE A 103 39.04 24.92 32.40
C ILE A 103 38.92 25.44 30.97
N SER A 104 39.48 24.70 30.00
CA SER A 104 39.45 25.11 28.59
C SER A 104 38.04 24.97 28.02
N SER A 105 37.61 25.98 27.27
CA SER A 105 36.42 25.93 26.42
C SER A 105 36.77 26.15 24.93
N THR A 106 38.05 25.95 24.57
CA THR A 106 38.58 26.13 23.21
C THR A 106 39.27 24.85 22.71
N GLY A 107 39.24 24.62 21.40
CA GLY A 107 39.96 23.54 20.71
C GLY A 107 41.47 23.74 20.61
N PHE A 108 41.98 24.94 20.90
CA PHE A 108 43.41 25.27 20.81
C PHE A 108 44.01 25.70 22.16
N PRO A 109 43.89 24.90 23.23
CA PRO A 109 44.28 25.31 24.57
C PRO A 109 45.79 25.62 24.69
N GLU A 110 46.63 24.95 23.92
CA GLU A 110 48.10 25.13 23.94
C GLU A 110 48.51 26.52 23.46
N ILE A 111 47.89 27.00 22.38
CA ILE A 111 48.12 28.34 21.85
C ILE A 111 47.52 29.38 22.80
N ARG A 112 46.33 29.12 23.36
CA ARG A 112 45.59 30.10 24.18
C ARG A 112 46.13 30.25 25.60
N PHE A 113 46.61 29.17 26.22
CA PHE A 113 47.07 29.16 27.61
C PHE A 113 48.58 28.93 27.75
N GLY A 114 49.26 28.37 26.74
CA GLY A 114 50.71 28.12 26.77
C GLY A 114 51.54 29.31 26.29
N LYS A 115 51.10 30.03 25.25
CA LYS A 115 51.82 31.18 24.70
C LYS A 115 51.51 32.48 25.50
N PRO A 116 52.53 33.18 26.05
CA PRO A 116 52.34 34.47 26.71
C PRO A 116 51.73 35.50 25.75
N GLY A 117 50.84 36.37 26.25
CA GLY A 117 50.16 37.34 25.37
C GLY A 117 49.04 38.12 26.03
N LYS A 118 48.42 39.03 25.28
CA LYS A 118 47.26 39.81 25.72
C LYS A 118 46.03 38.92 25.82
N ARG A 119 45.27 39.06 26.90
CA ARG A 119 44.00 38.37 27.17
C ARG A 119 43.04 39.35 27.82
N TRP A 120 41.76 39.00 27.86
CA TRP A 120 40.76 39.79 28.57
C TRP A 120 40.05 38.92 29.59
N LEU A 121 39.75 39.49 30.76
CA LEU A 121 38.97 38.85 31.80
C LEU A 121 37.60 39.50 31.85
N ARG A 122 36.56 38.69 31.69
CA ARG A 122 35.18 39.10 31.97
C ARG A 122 34.83 38.72 33.39
N MET A 123 34.61 39.73 34.21
CA MET A 123 34.26 39.63 35.62
C MET A 123 32.87 40.21 35.84
N ARG A 124 32.17 39.72 36.86
CA ARG A 124 30.89 40.28 37.29
C ARG A 124 31.15 41.24 38.46
N ASP A 125 30.81 42.51 38.27
CA ASP A 125 30.85 43.52 39.32
C ASP A 125 29.43 43.99 39.60
N GLY A 126 28.80 43.44 40.64
CA GLY A 126 27.37 43.62 40.91
C GLY A 126 26.47 43.09 39.79
N ALA A 127 25.72 43.98 39.15
CA ALA A 127 24.82 43.67 38.03
C ALA A 127 25.48 43.79 36.64
N ASN A 128 26.67 44.41 36.55
CA ASN A 128 27.34 44.66 35.28
C ASN A 128 28.49 43.67 35.02
N GLU A 129 28.72 43.32 33.76
CA GLU A 129 29.90 42.57 33.32
C GLU A 129 30.99 43.56 32.89
N VAL A 130 32.17 43.47 33.49
CA VAL A 130 33.33 44.30 33.14
C VAL A 130 34.38 43.45 32.44
N ILE A 131 34.85 43.92 31.28
CA ILE A 131 35.96 43.31 30.54
C ILE A 131 37.24 44.07 30.85
N LYS A 132 38.22 43.40 31.47
CA LYS A 132 39.53 43.98 31.82
C LYS A 132 40.64 43.34 31.02
N GLU A 133 41.45 44.15 30.34
CA GLU A 133 42.68 43.66 29.69
C GLU A 133 43.68 43.14 30.74
N THR A 134 44.26 41.97 30.48
CA THR A 134 45.33 41.38 31.27
C THR A 134 46.38 40.74 30.34
N LYS A 135 47.55 40.42 30.89
CA LYS A 135 48.60 39.72 30.14
C LYS A 135 48.83 38.34 30.75
N LEU A 136 48.69 37.30 29.94
CA LEU A 136 49.10 35.95 30.28
C LEU A 136 50.64 35.90 30.27
N ILE A 137 51.24 35.54 31.41
CA ILE A 137 52.70 35.47 31.59
C ILE A 137 53.21 34.07 31.21
N LYS A 138 52.55 33.03 31.72
CA LYS A 138 52.91 31.63 31.48
C LYS A 138 51.69 30.75 31.74
N GLY A 139 51.66 29.58 31.13
CA GLY A 139 50.70 28.54 31.49
C GLY A 139 51.25 27.14 31.24
N ARG A 140 50.72 26.19 32.01
CA ARG A 140 51.07 24.77 31.92
C ARG A 140 49.81 23.92 31.88
N SER A 141 49.82 22.89 31.04
CA SER A 141 48.75 21.89 31.00
C SER A 141 48.81 21.00 32.24
N ILE A 142 47.64 20.57 32.73
CA ILE A 142 47.55 19.52 33.74
C ILE A 142 47.26 18.20 33.00
N PRO A 143 48.20 17.23 33.01
CA PRO A 143 48.00 15.95 32.32
C PRO A 143 46.71 15.25 32.76
N GLY A 144 45.96 14.72 31.79
CA GLY A 144 44.73 13.95 32.03
C GLY A 144 43.49 14.76 32.42
N LYS A 145 43.55 16.10 32.43
CA LYS A 145 42.39 16.98 32.69
C LYS A 145 42.34 18.11 31.66
N ASN A 146 41.15 18.51 31.22
CA ASN A 146 40.95 19.65 30.30
C ASN A 146 41.14 21.01 31.01
N SER A 147 42.25 21.16 31.75
CA SER A 147 42.51 22.29 32.62
C SER A 147 43.97 22.71 32.60
N TRP A 148 44.20 24.02 32.70
CA TRP A 148 45.50 24.66 32.64
C TRP A 148 45.74 25.47 33.91
N VAL A 149 46.99 25.51 34.37
CA VAL A 149 47.41 26.48 35.40
C VAL A 149 48.07 27.65 34.68
N ILE A 150 47.56 28.86 34.89
CA ILE A 150 48.07 30.07 34.26
C ILE A 150 48.47 31.12 35.30
N SER A 151 49.42 31.98 34.91
CA SER A 151 49.80 33.18 35.67
C SER A 151 49.44 34.43 34.87
N LEU A 152 48.70 35.34 35.49
CA LEU A 152 48.25 36.59 34.89
C LEU A 152 49.01 37.77 35.52
N ARG A 153 49.33 38.77 34.70
CA ARG A 153 49.99 39.99 35.18
C ARG A 153 49.07 40.75 36.13
N GLY A 154 49.59 41.06 37.31
CA GLY A 154 48.85 41.79 38.36
C GLY A 154 48.08 40.88 39.33
N ILE A 155 48.30 39.56 39.28
CA ILE A 155 47.73 38.60 40.23
C ILE A 155 48.88 37.77 40.80
N ASN A 156 49.40 38.21 41.94
CA ASN A 156 50.59 37.67 42.58
C ASN A 156 50.29 37.04 43.95
N SER A 157 49.09 37.25 44.50
CA SER A 157 48.64 36.65 45.77
C SER A 157 47.44 35.72 45.59
N ILE A 158 47.24 34.82 46.56
CA ILE A 158 46.06 33.94 46.59
C ILE A 158 44.75 34.72 46.76
N GLU A 159 44.79 35.86 47.45
CA GLU A 159 43.63 36.73 47.67
C GLU A 159 43.20 37.40 46.35
N GLU A 160 44.15 37.90 45.57
CA GLU A 160 43.89 38.45 44.23
C GLU A 160 43.35 37.37 43.28
N ALA A 161 43.88 36.14 43.37
CA ALA A 161 43.40 35.02 42.60
C ALA A 161 41.98 34.59 42.99
N LYS A 162 41.58 34.73 44.26
CA LYS A 162 40.21 34.48 44.73
C LYS A 162 39.21 35.48 44.14
N ASN A 163 39.60 36.75 43.99
CA ASN A 163 38.74 37.80 43.45
C ASN A 163 38.35 37.57 41.98
N ILE A 164 39.18 36.85 41.22
CA ILE A 164 38.91 36.52 39.81
C ILE A 164 38.32 35.12 39.62
N MET A 165 37.97 34.41 40.69
CA MET A 165 37.35 33.09 40.56
C MET A 165 36.00 33.18 39.85
N GLY A 166 35.77 32.27 38.90
CA GLY A 166 34.56 32.25 38.08
C GLY A 166 34.63 33.16 36.85
N ALA A 167 35.62 34.04 36.74
CA ALA A 167 35.81 34.92 35.58
C ALA A 167 36.07 34.11 34.29
N LYS A 168 35.61 34.65 33.16
CA LYS A 168 35.84 34.07 31.83
C LYS A 168 37.07 34.73 31.19
N LEU A 169 37.97 33.91 30.65
CA LEU A 169 39.10 34.36 29.86
C LEU A 169 38.70 34.48 28.40
N LEU A 170 39.03 35.61 27.77
CA LEU A 170 38.62 36.00 26.43
C LEU A 170 39.83 36.30 25.53
N VAL A 171 39.63 36.17 24.21
CA VAL A 171 40.51 36.67 23.13
C VAL A 171 39.69 37.47 22.12
N ARG A 172 40.33 38.31 21.31
CA ARG A 172 39.64 39.00 20.21
C ARG A 172 39.22 38.02 19.12
N SER A 173 38.10 38.30 18.46
CA SER A 173 37.59 37.52 17.33
C SER A 173 38.54 37.53 16.11
N ASP A 174 39.41 38.54 15.98
CA ASP A 174 40.38 38.61 14.87
C ASP A 174 41.61 37.69 15.06
N ASP A 175 41.79 37.10 16.25
CA ASP A 175 42.94 36.26 16.59
C ASP A 175 42.61 34.75 16.39
N ILE A 176 41.68 34.43 15.49
CA ILE A 176 41.26 33.06 15.15
C ILE A 176 42.33 32.42 14.24
N PRO A 177 42.83 31.21 14.55
CA PRO A 177 43.72 30.49 13.66
C PRO A 177 43.00 30.13 12.35
N GLU A 178 43.67 30.30 11.21
CA GLU A 178 43.21 29.70 9.95
C GLU A 178 43.21 28.17 10.09
N LEU A 179 42.14 27.53 9.62
CA LEU A 179 42.01 26.07 9.61
C LEU A 179 42.64 25.50 8.33
N PRO A 180 43.13 24.24 8.36
CA PRO A 180 43.47 23.50 7.16
C PRO A 180 42.29 23.39 6.19
N GLU A 181 42.58 23.21 4.90
CA GLU A 181 41.57 22.96 3.88
C GLU A 181 40.77 21.69 4.21
N GLY A 182 39.44 21.79 4.21
CA GLY A 182 38.53 20.70 4.60
C GLY A 182 38.10 20.71 6.08
N GLU A 183 38.70 21.54 6.93
CA GLU A 183 38.26 21.74 8.31
C GLU A 183 37.36 22.97 8.45
N PHE A 184 36.22 22.81 9.12
CA PHE A 184 35.23 23.87 9.30
C PHE A 184 34.97 24.13 10.78
N TYR A 185 34.81 25.40 11.16
CA TYR A 185 34.31 25.72 12.48
C TYR A 185 32.86 25.29 12.61
N THR A 186 32.54 24.61 13.70
CA THR A 186 31.20 24.12 13.99
C THR A 186 30.13 25.22 13.94
N GLN A 187 30.50 26.46 14.29
CA GLN A 187 29.61 27.61 14.29
C GLN A 187 29.25 28.07 12.88
N ASP A 188 30.16 27.91 11.94
CA ASP A 188 29.99 28.40 10.57
C ASP A 188 29.09 27.46 9.76
N LEU A 189 29.02 26.18 10.16
CA LEU A 189 28.11 25.19 9.57
C LEU A 189 26.64 25.39 9.98
N VAL A 190 26.38 26.05 11.10
CA VAL A 190 25.00 26.26 11.58
C VAL A 190 24.32 27.33 10.72
N GLY A 191 23.12 27.01 10.23
CA GLY A 191 22.33 27.87 9.35
C GLY A 191 22.57 27.63 7.86
N MET A 192 23.48 26.72 7.48
CA MET A 192 23.67 26.34 6.08
C MET A 192 22.51 25.50 5.53
N ARG A 193 22.16 25.70 4.26
CA ARG A 193 21.18 24.88 3.53
C ARG A 193 21.81 23.57 3.08
N VAL A 194 21.09 22.47 3.25
CA VAL A 194 21.52 21.12 2.86
C VAL A 194 20.73 20.66 1.65
N ILE A 195 21.42 20.37 0.55
CA ILE A 195 20.82 20.07 -0.76
C ILE A 195 21.28 18.70 -1.23
N LEU A 196 20.37 17.90 -1.79
CA LEU A 196 20.70 16.60 -2.37
C LEU A 196 21.35 16.78 -3.75
N LYS A 197 22.57 16.25 -3.94
CA LYS A 197 23.34 16.42 -5.18
C LYS A 197 22.64 15.83 -6.41
N GLU A 198 21.99 14.68 -6.25
CA GLU A 198 21.35 13.95 -7.37
C GLU A 198 20.11 14.65 -7.92
N THR A 199 19.34 15.33 -7.08
CA THR A 199 18.02 15.88 -7.45
C THR A 199 17.93 17.39 -7.34
N GLY A 200 18.92 18.04 -6.69
CA GLY A 200 18.86 19.46 -6.33
C GLY A 200 17.81 19.78 -5.26
N LYS A 201 17.18 18.77 -4.64
CA LYS A 201 16.12 18.97 -3.63
C LYS A 201 16.72 19.50 -2.33
N LEU A 202 16.08 20.53 -1.76
CA LEU A 202 16.40 21.02 -0.43
C LEU A 202 15.96 20.01 0.64
N VAL A 203 16.91 19.56 1.47
CA VAL A 203 16.67 18.62 2.57
C VAL A 203 16.33 19.38 3.86
N GLY A 204 16.92 20.55 4.06
CA GLY A 204 16.63 21.42 5.21
C GLY A 204 17.79 22.35 5.56
N THR A 205 17.78 22.87 6.79
CA THR A 205 18.81 23.79 7.30
C THR A 205 19.54 23.21 8.50
N VAL A 206 20.86 23.34 8.56
CA VAL A 206 21.67 22.87 9.70
C VAL A 206 21.31 23.66 10.95
N SER A 207 20.88 22.96 11.99
CA SER A 207 20.47 23.50 13.30
C SER A 207 21.52 23.27 14.39
N GLY A 208 22.62 22.57 14.10
CA GLY A 208 23.67 22.23 15.06
C GLY A 208 24.55 21.08 14.56
N VAL A 209 25.66 20.86 15.26
CA VAL A 209 26.58 19.74 15.02
C VAL A 209 26.82 19.03 16.35
N TRP A 210 26.84 17.70 16.32
CA TRP A 210 27.10 16.85 17.48
C TRP A 210 28.39 16.07 17.30
N ASN A 211 29.35 16.35 18.16
CA ASN A 211 30.64 15.66 18.12
C ASN A 211 30.50 14.32 18.85
N THR A 212 30.65 13.22 18.12
CA THR A 212 30.65 11.86 18.70
C THR A 212 32.07 11.31 18.73
N LYS A 213 32.30 10.19 19.42
CA LYS A 213 33.64 9.55 19.43
C LYS A 213 34.04 8.95 18.06
N GLY A 214 33.11 8.89 17.11
CA GLY A 214 33.35 8.41 15.75
C GLY A 214 33.41 9.58 14.76
N ASN A 215 32.25 9.99 14.25
CA ASN A 215 32.12 11.08 13.28
C ASN A 215 31.26 12.21 13.86
N ASP A 216 31.51 13.44 13.41
CA ASP A 216 30.63 14.56 13.71
C ASP A 216 29.31 14.41 12.95
N LEU A 217 28.19 14.73 13.62
CA LEU A 217 26.85 14.59 13.05
C LEU A 217 26.21 15.97 12.89
N LEU A 218 25.84 16.32 11.66
CA LEU A 218 25.00 17.48 11.36
C LEU A 218 23.55 17.19 11.78
N ARG A 219 22.93 18.17 12.43
CA ARG A 219 21.52 18.12 12.81
C ARG A 219 20.73 19.04 11.90
N VAL A 220 20.00 18.50 10.95
CA VAL A 220 19.28 19.25 9.92
C VAL A 220 17.80 19.35 10.29
N LYS A 221 17.25 20.57 10.28
CA LYS A 221 15.82 20.82 10.43
C LYS A 221 15.19 20.84 9.02
N PRO A 222 14.24 19.93 8.71
CA PRO A 222 13.59 19.89 7.41
C PRO A 222 12.72 21.13 7.20
N ASP A 223 12.62 21.57 5.95
CA ASP A 223 11.80 22.70 5.54
C ASP A 223 10.30 22.35 5.64
N PRO A 224 9.45 23.21 6.22
CA PRO A 224 8.00 22.97 6.34
C PRO A 224 7.27 22.78 5.00
N ILE A 225 7.80 23.29 3.87
CA ILE A 225 7.16 23.12 2.55
C ILE A 225 7.34 21.69 2.01
N CYS A 226 8.29 20.92 2.56
CA CYS A 226 8.56 19.53 2.19
C CYS A 226 7.88 18.50 3.12
N ARG A 227 6.86 18.90 3.89
CA ARG A 227 6.07 18.01 4.74
C ARG A 227 4.79 17.57 4.03
N GLU A 228 4.75 16.32 3.62
CA GLU A 228 3.50 15.59 3.51
C GLU A 228 3.12 15.16 4.95
N GLU A 229 1.97 15.63 5.43
CA GLU A 229 1.34 15.37 6.75
C GLU A 229 1.66 16.33 7.94
N GLU A 230 0.57 16.76 8.59
CA GLU A 230 0.52 17.52 9.85
C GLU A 230 0.84 16.64 11.06
N ASP A 231 2.07 16.15 11.20
CA ASP A 231 2.54 15.61 12.47
C ASP A 231 3.38 16.66 13.21
N SER A 232 2.74 17.28 14.20
CA SER A 232 3.23 18.39 14.99
C SER A 232 4.29 18.00 16.02
N THR A 233 5.45 17.48 15.60
CA THR A 233 6.66 17.53 16.44
C THR A 233 7.94 17.66 15.62
N ASN A 234 8.90 18.40 16.18
CA ASN A 234 10.16 18.87 15.60
C ASN A 234 11.11 17.72 15.19
N SER A 235 10.84 17.03 14.07
CA SER A 235 11.71 15.97 13.52
C SER A 235 12.99 16.58 12.97
N GLN A 236 14.13 16.21 13.56
CA GLN A 236 15.47 16.64 13.12
C GLN A 236 16.18 15.44 12.49
N ILE A 237 16.82 15.65 11.34
CA ILE A 237 17.57 14.64 10.58
C ILE A 237 19.04 14.69 11.04
N LEU A 238 19.67 13.52 11.24
CA LEU A 238 21.10 13.42 11.59
C LEU A 238 21.90 12.92 10.39
N ILE A 239 22.91 13.69 9.97
CA ILE A 239 23.73 13.38 8.80
C ILE A 239 25.20 13.37 9.22
N PRO A 240 25.95 12.26 9.05
CA PRO A 240 27.39 12.26 9.33
C PRO A 240 28.14 13.25 8.43
N PHE A 241 28.95 14.11 9.04
CA PHE A 241 29.80 15.08 8.35
C PHE A 241 31.12 14.41 7.93
N VAL A 242 31.06 13.68 6.82
CA VAL A 242 32.22 12.99 6.20
C VAL A 242 32.21 13.30 4.71
N GLU A 243 33.39 13.38 4.08
CA GLU A 243 33.54 13.75 2.66
C GLU A 243 32.73 12.86 1.71
N GLU A 244 32.56 11.57 2.05
CA GLU A 244 31.74 10.64 1.26
C GLU A 244 30.26 11.04 1.21
N ILE A 245 29.75 11.68 2.26
CA ILE A 245 28.34 12.06 2.39
C ILE A 245 28.15 13.54 2.11
N VAL A 246 29.03 14.41 2.58
CA VAL A 246 29.01 15.86 2.36
C VAL A 246 30.12 16.20 1.37
N THR A 247 29.75 16.23 0.09
CA THR A 247 30.73 16.29 -0.99
C THR A 247 31.24 17.71 -1.26
N GLU A 248 30.41 18.74 -1.01
CA GLU A 248 30.75 20.13 -1.30
C GLU A 248 30.16 21.04 -0.23
N VAL A 249 30.94 22.03 0.23
CA VAL A 249 30.54 23.01 1.23
C VAL A 249 30.93 24.40 0.71
N ASP A 250 29.92 25.21 0.35
CA ASP A 250 30.09 26.57 -0.15
C ASP A 250 29.80 27.57 0.98
N MET A 251 30.87 28.12 1.57
CA MET A 251 30.78 29.06 2.69
C MET A 251 30.23 30.43 2.28
N GLU A 252 30.43 30.85 1.02
CA GLU A 252 29.93 32.14 0.52
C GLU A 252 28.41 32.10 0.35
N LYS A 253 27.89 31.00 -0.23
CA LYS A 253 26.45 30.83 -0.47
C LYS A 253 25.68 30.29 0.74
N ARG A 254 26.40 29.81 1.76
CA ARG A 254 25.88 29.05 2.91
C ARG A 254 25.10 27.80 2.50
N GLU A 255 25.65 27.03 1.57
CA GLU A 255 25.03 25.80 1.07
C GLU A 255 26.00 24.62 1.16
N MET A 256 25.48 23.42 1.38
CA MET A 256 26.24 22.18 1.29
C MET A 256 25.49 21.12 0.49
N GLN A 257 26.22 20.38 -0.33
CA GLN A 257 25.68 19.29 -1.13
C GLN A 257 25.99 17.94 -0.49
N ILE A 258 24.96 17.08 -0.42
CA ILE A 258 25.07 15.75 0.14
C ILE A 258 24.73 14.64 -0.87
N THR A 259 25.40 13.50 -0.71
CA THR A 259 25.15 12.23 -1.43
C THR A 259 24.97 11.10 -0.41
N PRO A 260 23.84 11.06 0.32
CA PRO A 260 23.60 10.07 1.35
C PRO A 260 23.31 8.68 0.75
N PRO A 261 23.74 7.57 1.39
CA PRO A 261 23.30 6.23 1.04
C PRO A 261 21.78 6.08 1.11
N LYS A 262 21.22 5.22 0.23
CA LYS A 262 19.77 4.94 0.19
C LYS A 262 19.25 4.53 1.58
N GLY A 263 18.18 5.17 2.04
CA GLY A 263 17.55 4.92 3.33
C GLY A 263 18.14 5.70 4.52
N LEU A 264 19.28 6.41 4.40
CA LEU A 264 19.85 7.17 5.53
C LEU A 264 18.91 8.28 6.04
N LEU A 265 18.23 8.98 5.12
CA LEU A 265 17.27 10.03 5.47
C LEU A 265 16.00 9.45 6.11
N GLU A 266 15.57 8.25 5.67
CA GLU A 266 14.39 7.55 6.17
C GLU A 266 14.62 6.95 7.57
N LEU A 267 15.81 6.37 7.82
CA LEU A 267 16.19 5.79 9.11
C LEU A 267 16.21 6.82 10.25
N ASN A 268 16.42 8.09 9.94
CA ASN A 268 16.53 9.18 10.91
C ASN A 268 15.20 9.91 11.21
N SER A 269 14.09 9.47 10.61
CA SER A 269 12.74 9.86 11.02
C SER A 269 12.42 9.27 12.41
N ARG A 270 12.89 9.96 13.47
CA ARG A 270 12.78 9.51 14.88
C ARG A 270 11.37 9.60 15.46
N SER A 271 10.39 8.95 14.84
CA SER A 271 9.08 8.61 15.43
C SER A 271 8.88 7.09 15.63
N ASN A 272 9.94 6.28 15.50
CA ASN A 272 9.82 4.81 15.42
C ASN A 272 9.98 4.00 16.74
N ALA A 273 10.08 4.64 17.91
CA ALA A 273 10.01 3.89 19.19
C ALA A 273 8.60 3.30 19.43
N GLY A 274 7.55 3.98 18.93
CA GLY A 274 6.20 3.43 18.84
C GLY A 274 6.06 2.39 17.74
N SER A 275 6.76 2.54 16.61
CA SER A 275 6.64 1.65 15.47
C SER A 275 7.30 0.29 15.68
N SER A 276 8.44 0.16 16.39
CA SER A 276 9.03 -1.17 16.64
C SER A 276 8.15 -2.05 17.53
N LYS A 277 7.50 -1.45 18.54
CA LYS A 277 6.49 -2.15 19.35
C LYS A 277 5.25 -2.44 18.53
N LYS A 278 4.79 -1.51 17.69
CA LYS A 278 3.65 -1.68 16.77
C LYS A 278 3.93 -2.77 15.74
N ILE A 279 5.12 -2.82 15.14
CA ILE A 279 5.57 -3.84 14.19
C ILE A 279 5.61 -5.20 14.88
N ARG A 280 6.30 -5.33 16.03
CA ARG A 280 6.30 -6.60 16.79
C ARG A 280 4.90 -7.04 17.22
N PHE A 281 4.04 -6.10 17.60
CA PHE A 281 2.65 -6.37 17.93
C PHE A 281 1.85 -6.81 16.70
N MET A 282 2.06 -6.17 15.55
CA MET A 282 1.44 -6.53 14.27
C MET A 282 1.91 -7.89 13.78
N GLU A 283 3.22 -8.16 13.81
CA GLU A 283 3.83 -9.47 13.50
C GLU A 283 3.28 -10.56 14.43
N TRP A 284 3.23 -10.30 15.74
CA TRP A 284 2.65 -11.22 16.70
C TRP A 284 1.16 -11.46 16.45
N THR A 285 0.41 -10.41 16.13
CA THR A 285 -1.02 -10.50 15.81
C THR A 285 -1.25 -11.30 14.54
N GLN A 286 -0.46 -11.06 13.49
CA GLN A 286 -0.46 -11.82 12.24
C GLN A 286 -0.11 -13.29 12.49
N LYS A 287 0.93 -13.56 13.28
CA LYS A 287 1.33 -14.92 13.65
C LYS A 287 0.22 -15.65 14.41
N LYS A 288 -0.46 -14.99 15.36
CA LYS A 288 -1.63 -15.55 16.04
C LYS A 288 -2.79 -15.81 15.09
N LYS A 289 -3.07 -14.89 14.16
CA LYS A 289 -4.12 -15.05 13.13
C LYS A 289 -3.81 -16.26 12.23
N SER A 290 -2.57 -16.37 11.77
CA SER A 290 -2.08 -17.50 10.98
C SER A 290 -2.18 -18.83 11.74
N GLN A 291 -1.81 -18.85 13.03
CA GLN A 291 -1.95 -20.05 13.86
C GLN A 291 -3.41 -20.48 14.04
N ARG A 292 -4.33 -19.54 14.26
CA ARG A 292 -5.77 -19.84 14.35
C ARG A 292 -6.33 -20.39 13.04
N ARG A 293 -5.91 -19.82 11.90
CA ARG A 293 -6.26 -20.32 10.56
C ARG A 293 -5.75 -21.74 10.36
N LEU A 294 -4.49 -22.02 10.72
CA LEU A 294 -3.91 -23.36 10.65
C LEU A 294 -4.68 -24.39 11.50
N VAL A 295 -5.06 -24.04 12.73
CA VAL A 295 -5.86 -24.95 13.59
C VAL A 295 -7.22 -25.22 12.96
N THR A 296 -7.87 -24.20 12.42
CA THR A 296 -9.16 -24.34 11.73
C THR A 296 -9.03 -25.21 10.48
N ALA A 297 -8.01 -24.96 9.66
CA ALA A 297 -7.72 -25.73 8.45
C ALA A 297 -7.42 -27.20 8.75
N LYS A 298 -6.64 -27.49 9.81
CA LYS A 298 -6.38 -28.88 10.24
C LYS A 298 -7.66 -29.63 10.60
N LYS A 299 -8.57 -28.97 11.30
CA LYS A 299 -9.87 -29.56 11.65
C LYS A 299 -10.69 -29.87 10.39
N ILE A 300 -10.74 -28.94 9.44
CA ILE A 300 -11.47 -29.14 8.19
C ILE A 300 -10.83 -30.24 7.33
N LEU A 301 -9.50 -30.28 7.25
CA LEU A 301 -8.79 -31.35 6.54
C LEU A 301 -9.09 -32.73 7.14
N ASP A 302 -9.16 -32.83 8.47
CA ASP A 302 -9.56 -34.06 9.17
C ASP A 302 -11.01 -34.46 8.85
N GLU A 303 -11.94 -33.50 8.90
CA GLU A 303 -13.35 -33.68 8.50
C GLU A 303 -13.52 -34.09 7.03
N MET A 304 -12.60 -33.66 6.15
CA MET A 304 -12.58 -34.00 4.72
C MET A 304 -11.75 -35.27 4.42
N GLU A 305 -11.37 -36.04 5.44
CA GLU A 305 -10.58 -37.27 5.32
C GLU A 305 -9.21 -37.07 4.63
N GLN A 306 -8.64 -35.87 4.71
CA GLN A 306 -7.34 -35.50 4.12
C GLN A 306 -6.18 -35.78 5.07
N GLY A 307 -6.15 -36.99 5.66
CA GLY A 307 -5.17 -37.41 6.65
C GLY A 307 -3.72 -37.36 6.15
N HIS A 308 -3.50 -37.64 4.85
CA HIS A 308 -2.17 -37.61 4.23
C HIS A 308 -1.51 -36.23 4.29
N ILE A 309 -2.29 -35.14 4.22
CA ILE A 309 -1.77 -33.77 4.38
C ILE A 309 -1.31 -33.53 5.83
N LEU A 310 -2.09 -34.02 6.80
CA LEU A 310 -1.78 -33.89 8.22
C LEU A 310 -0.56 -34.72 8.60
N ASP A 311 -0.40 -35.90 8.00
CA ASP A 311 0.74 -36.77 8.23
C ASP A 311 2.01 -36.23 7.59
N ALA A 312 1.93 -35.69 6.36
CA ALA A 312 3.02 -34.94 5.74
C ALA A 312 3.48 -33.77 6.63
N LEU A 313 2.53 -33.03 7.23
CA LEU A 313 2.87 -31.94 8.15
C LEU A 313 3.53 -32.41 9.47
N LYS A 314 3.23 -33.64 9.92
CA LYS A 314 3.87 -34.23 11.11
C LYS A 314 5.29 -34.69 10.78
N SER A 315 5.48 -35.38 9.65
CA SER A 315 6.75 -35.99 9.23
C SER A 315 7.74 -35.01 8.61
N ALA A 316 7.30 -33.83 8.18
CA ALA A 316 8.15 -32.83 7.54
C ALA A 316 9.32 -32.32 8.42
N PRO A 317 10.52 -32.16 7.84
CA PRO A 317 11.63 -31.40 8.42
C PRO A 317 11.23 -29.97 8.82
N LYS A 318 11.89 -29.38 9.82
CA LYS A 318 11.49 -28.10 10.43
C LYS A 318 11.20 -26.96 9.44
N ALA A 319 12.04 -26.81 8.40
CA ALA A 319 11.86 -25.76 7.39
C ALA A 319 10.64 -26.03 6.49
N GLN A 320 10.54 -27.24 5.94
CA GLN A 320 9.42 -27.69 5.09
C GLN A 320 8.10 -27.71 5.87
N LYS A 321 8.12 -28.10 7.14
CA LYS A 321 6.97 -28.06 8.05
C LYS A 321 6.42 -26.64 8.22
N ASN A 322 7.30 -25.65 8.37
CA ASN A 322 6.89 -24.25 8.46
C ASN A 322 6.31 -23.75 7.14
N SER A 323 6.93 -24.13 6.01
CA SER A 323 6.43 -23.82 4.66
C SER A 323 5.04 -24.39 4.42
N LEU A 324 4.84 -25.69 4.64
CA LEU A 324 3.55 -26.36 4.48
C LEU A 324 2.50 -25.82 5.45
N ALA A 325 2.87 -25.56 6.70
CA ALA A 325 1.98 -24.91 7.67
C ALA A 325 1.52 -23.52 7.19
N GLN A 326 2.40 -22.76 6.55
CA GLN A 326 2.08 -21.45 6.00
C GLN A 326 1.16 -21.57 4.78
N GLN A 327 1.42 -22.50 3.86
CA GLN A 327 0.54 -22.81 2.72
C GLN A 327 -0.87 -23.18 3.18
N ILE A 328 -0.98 -24.12 4.13
CA ILE A 328 -2.28 -24.53 4.70
C ILE A 328 -2.99 -23.34 5.37
N ALA A 329 -2.25 -22.46 6.06
CA ALA A 329 -2.82 -21.32 6.76
C ALA A 329 -3.23 -20.16 5.83
N SER A 330 -2.71 -20.09 4.60
CA SER A 330 -3.07 -19.06 3.62
C SER A 330 -4.36 -19.38 2.87
N LEU A 331 -4.72 -20.65 2.72
CA LEU A 331 -5.90 -21.09 1.97
C LEU A 331 -7.20 -20.97 2.77
N ASP A 332 -8.31 -20.69 2.09
CA ASP A 332 -9.66 -20.68 2.69
C ASP A 332 -10.29 -22.08 2.63
N PHE A 333 -9.89 -22.93 3.58
CA PHE A 333 -10.43 -24.30 3.67
C PHE A 333 -11.93 -24.35 3.98
N ARG A 334 -12.53 -23.29 4.54
CA ARG A 334 -13.99 -23.24 4.76
C ARG A 334 -14.72 -23.12 3.43
N LEU A 335 -14.24 -22.22 2.58
CA LEU A 335 -14.80 -22.06 1.24
C LEU A 335 -14.51 -23.29 0.37
N PHE A 336 -13.30 -23.86 0.48
CA PHE A 336 -12.94 -25.09 -0.23
C PHE A 336 -13.83 -26.28 0.17
N GLN A 337 -14.02 -26.53 1.46
CA GLN A 337 -14.93 -27.59 1.95
C GLN A 337 -16.35 -27.37 1.45
N HIS A 338 -16.83 -26.13 1.46
CA HIS A 338 -18.14 -25.80 0.92
C HIS A 338 -18.25 -26.12 -0.57
N ALA A 339 -17.26 -25.71 -1.37
CA ALA A 339 -17.22 -25.97 -2.80
C ALA A 339 -17.20 -27.48 -3.12
N MET A 340 -16.40 -28.26 -2.38
CA MET A 340 -16.36 -29.72 -2.51
C MET A 340 -17.72 -30.37 -2.18
N ASN A 341 -18.38 -29.96 -1.10
CA ASN A 341 -19.68 -30.50 -0.71
C ASN A 341 -20.81 -30.16 -1.70
N ASN A 342 -20.68 -29.05 -2.44
CA ASN A 342 -21.64 -28.67 -3.47
C ASN A 342 -21.44 -29.45 -4.77
N LEU A 343 -20.23 -29.93 -5.05
CA LEU A 343 -19.94 -30.66 -6.27
C LEU A 343 -20.79 -31.93 -6.39
N ASP A 344 -20.93 -32.67 -5.29
CA ASP A 344 -21.76 -33.88 -5.22
C ASP A 344 -23.25 -33.62 -5.46
N LYS A 345 -23.71 -32.38 -5.25
CA LYS A 345 -25.11 -31.97 -5.45
C LYS A 345 -25.37 -31.41 -6.86
N GLN A 346 -24.38 -30.75 -7.47
CA GLN A 346 -24.57 -30.00 -8.72
C GLN A 346 -24.56 -30.86 -9.99
N ILE A 347 -24.00 -32.07 -9.95
CA ILE A 347 -23.85 -32.95 -11.12
C ILE A 347 -25.20 -33.32 -11.77
N ASN A 348 -26.34 -33.14 -11.07
CA ASN A 348 -27.65 -33.55 -11.58
C ASN A 348 -28.63 -32.42 -11.97
N GLU A 349 -28.37 -31.13 -11.66
CA GLU A 349 -29.41 -30.08 -11.77
C GLU A 349 -28.99 -28.76 -12.46
N LEU A 350 -27.70 -28.37 -12.48
CA LEU A 350 -27.34 -26.96 -12.72
C LEU A 350 -27.11 -26.56 -14.20
N ALA A 351 -26.73 -27.52 -15.05
CA ALA A 351 -26.27 -27.21 -16.41
C ALA A 351 -27.41 -26.79 -17.36
N GLU A 352 -28.60 -27.37 -17.24
CA GLU A 352 -29.72 -27.07 -18.15
C GLU A 352 -30.47 -25.77 -17.81
N ASP A 353 -30.49 -25.36 -16.53
CA ASP A 353 -31.25 -24.19 -16.09
C ASP A 353 -30.50 -22.87 -16.28
N MET A 354 -29.17 -22.89 -16.21
CA MET A 354 -28.34 -21.70 -16.44
C MET A 354 -28.42 -21.18 -17.89
N ASP A 355 -28.40 -22.08 -18.87
CA ASP A 355 -28.50 -21.71 -20.28
C ASP A 355 -29.87 -21.10 -20.61
N LYS A 356 -30.95 -21.61 -20.02
CA LYS A 356 -32.31 -21.06 -20.18
C LYS A 356 -32.40 -19.65 -19.58
N ASN A 357 -31.94 -19.48 -18.34
CA ASN A 357 -31.98 -18.19 -17.65
C ASN A 357 -31.15 -17.12 -18.38
N PHE A 358 -29.98 -17.49 -18.89
CA PHE A 358 -29.15 -16.57 -19.67
C PHE A 358 -29.84 -16.16 -20.99
N LEU A 359 -30.53 -17.09 -21.66
CA LEU A 359 -31.33 -16.77 -22.84
C LEU A 359 -32.51 -15.83 -22.53
N LEU A 360 -33.16 -15.96 -21.37
CA LEU A 360 -34.20 -15.02 -20.91
C LEU A 360 -33.62 -13.63 -20.66
N LEU A 361 -32.47 -13.53 -19.99
CA LEU A 361 -31.79 -12.26 -19.77
C LEU A 361 -31.41 -11.56 -21.08
N LEU A 362 -30.94 -12.32 -22.07
CA LEU A 362 -30.60 -11.79 -23.40
C LEU A 362 -31.82 -11.26 -24.16
N LYS A 363 -33.01 -11.85 -23.97
CA LYS A 363 -34.25 -11.35 -24.61
C LYS A 363 -34.62 -9.95 -24.13
N ASN A 364 -34.35 -9.65 -22.85
CA ASN A 364 -34.68 -8.38 -22.21
C ASN A 364 -33.50 -7.39 -22.18
N ALA A 365 -32.40 -7.71 -22.86
CA ALA A 365 -31.20 -6.88 -22.87
C ALA A 365 -31.42 -5.56 -23.64
N MET A 366 -30.95 -4.45 -23.08
CA MET A 366 -30.86 -3.19 -23.79
C MET A 366 -29.76 -3.29 -24.84
N LYS A 367 -30.11 -3.05 -26.11
CA LYS A 367 -29.16 -3.08 -27.22
C LYS A 367 -28.54 -1.72 -27.41
N VAL A 368 -27.22 -1.66 -27.46
CA VAL A 368 -26.44 -0.41 -27.54
C VAL A 368 -25.36 -0.56 -28.59
N SER A 369 -25.11 0.46 -29.41
CA SER A 369 -24.01 0.46 -30.38
C SER A 369 -22.67 0.70 -29.66
N HIS A 370 -21.55 0.28 -30.27
CA HIS A 370 -20.23 0.59 -29.71
C HIS A 370 -19.97 2.11 -29.65
N GLU A 371 -20.46 2.87 -30.64
CA GLU A 371 -20.35 4.33 -30.70
C GLU A 371 -21.09 5.02 -29.54
N CYS A 372 -22.25 4.47 -29.15
CA CYS A 372 -23.04 4.93 -28.01
C CYS A 372 -22.26 4.84 -26.71
N LEU A 373 -21.56 3.73 -26.51
CA LEU A 373 -20.77 3.52 -25.29
C LEU A 373 -19.61 4.50 -25.18
N LEU A 374 -19.00 4.84 -26.32
CA LEU A 374 -17.89 5.80 -26.39
C LEU A 374 -18.35 7.26 -26.31
N GLY A 375 -19.65 7.52 -26.45
CA GLY A 375 -20.19 8.87 -26.45
C GLY A 375 -20.12 9.59 -27.79
N ASN A 376 -19.88 8.87 -28.88
CA ASN A 376 -19.65 9.41 -30.22
C ASN A 376 -20.87 9.31 -31.16
N GLU A 377 -22.06 8.99 -30.66
CA GLU A 377 -23.25 8.84 -31.49
C GLU A 377 -23.65 10.15 -32.18
N SER A 378 -24.01 10.03 -33.48
CA SER A 378 -24.47 11.16 -34.30
C SER A 378 -25.86 11.66 -33.94
N GLU A 379 -26.72 10.79 -33.40
CA GLU A 379 -28.05 11.13 -32.90
C GLU A 379 -28.15 10.83 -31.40
N ILE A 380 -28.39 11.87 -30.60
CA ILE A 380 -28.49 11.72 -29.15
C ILE A 380 -29.86 11.12 -28.81
N ASN A 381 -29.89 9.81 -28.56
CA ASN A 381 -31.06 9.18 -27.95
C ASN A 381 -31.25 9.76 -26.54
N LYS A 382 -32.33 10.51 -26.33
CA LYS A 382 -32.62 11.18 -25.05
C LYS A 382 -32.59 10.22 -23.86
N PHE A 383 -33.07 9.00 -24.04
CA PHE A 383 -33.02 8.00 -22.97
C PHE A 383 -31.57 7.61 -22.61
N HIS A 384 -30.71 7.37 -23.60
CA HIS A 384 -29.29 7.08 -23.35
C HIS A 384 -28.58 8.27 -22.71
N HIS A 385 -28.94 9.49 -23.09
CA HIS A 385 -28.41 10.71 -22.49
C HIS A 385 -28.79 10.82 -21.00
N ASP A 386 -30.06 10.66 -20.66
CA ASP A 386 -30.55 10.71 -19.28
C ASP A 386 -29.88 9.63 -18.40
N LEU A 387 -29.68 8.44 -18.95
CA LEU A 387 -28.92 7.37 -18.27
C LEU A 387 -27.46 7.78 -18.07
N ARG A 388 -26.80 8.33 -19.09
CA ARG A 388 -25.40 8.75 -19.00
C ARG A 388 -25.19 9.81 -17.93
N GLU A 389 -26.04 10.83 -17.88
CA GLU A 389 -26.00 11.88 -16.84
C GLU A 389 -26.11 11.28 -15.44
N LYS A 390 -27.06 10.35 -15.24
CA LYS A 390 -27.19 9.63 -13.97
C LYS A 390 -25.93 8.84 -13.60
N GLY A 391 -25.29 8.23 -14.59
CA GLY A 391 -24.02 7.55 -14.40
C GLY A 391 -22.86 8.48 -14.05
N ILE A 392 -22.78 9.64 -14.72
CA ILE A 392 -21.79 10.68 -14.43
C ILE A 392 -21.97 11.17 -13.00
N GLU A 393 -23.20 11.39 -12.55
CA GLU A 393 -23.52 11.79 -11.17
C GLU A 393 -23.01 10.76 -10.15
N LEU A 394 -23.28 9.47 -10.38
CA LEU A 394 -22.79 8.39 -9.50
C LEU A 394 -21.26 8.33 -9.44
N LEU A 395 -20.61 8.44 -10.60
CA LEU A 395 -19.16 8.40 -10.71
C LEU A 395 -18.51 9.63 -10.06
N SER A 396 -19.12 10.82 -10.20
CA SER A 396 -18.58 12.07 -9.66
C SER A 396 -18.73 12.17 -8.14
N ASN A 397 -19.79 11.58 -7.59
CA ASN A 397 -20.07 11.56 -6.15
C ASN A 397 -19.40 10.40 -5.39
N SER A 398 -18.40 9.74 -5.98
CA SER A 398 -17.70 8.58 -5.38
C SER A 398 -18.60 7.39 -5.00
N LYS A 399 -19.78 7.27 -5.61
CA LYS A 399 -20.74 6.19 -5.31
C LYS A 399 -20.42 4.88 -6.05
N ALA A 400 -19.32 4.84 -6.80
CA ALA A 400 -18.90 3.70 -7.59
C ALA A 400 -17.46 3.28 -7.24
N ALA A 401 -17.23 1.98 -7.14
CA ALA A 401 -15.91 1.37 -7.03
C ALA A 401 -15.64 0.45 -8.23
N ILE A 402 -14.37 0.21 -8.51
CA ILE A 402 -13.93 -0.61 -9.63
C ILE A 402 -13.05 -1.74 -9.11
N VAL A 403 -13.32 -2.96 -9.55
CA VAL A 403 -12.56 -4.16 -9.25
C VAL A 403 -12.13 -4.77 -10.58
N LEU A 404 -10.82 -4.67 -10.84
CA LEU A 404 -10.18 -5.14 -12.05
C LEU A 404 -9.52 -6.49 -11.80
N ILE A 405 -9.88 -7.50 -12.59
CA ILE A 405 -9.25 -8.82 -12.56
C ILE A 405 -8.28 -8.93 -13.73
N ILE A 406 -7.00 -9.11 -13.42
CA ILE A 406 -5.91 -9.22 -14.38
C ILE A 406 -5.62 -10.70 -14.58
N ASN A 407 -6.00 -11.24 -15.73
CA ASN A 407 -5.89 -12.66 -16.06
C ASN A 407 -4.45 -13.03 -16.48
N GLU A 408 -3.99 -14.26 -16.18
CA GLU A 408 -2.65 -14.77 -16.55
C GLU A 408 -2.37 -14.79 -18.08
N LYS A 409 -3.42 -14.72 -18.93
CA LYS A 409 -3.26 -14.58 -20.39
C LYS A 409 -2.78 -13.18 -20.81
N ASN A 410 -3.07 -12.15 -20.02
CA ASN A 410 -2.55 -10.79 -20.18
C ASN A 410 -1.19 -10.75 -19.47
N LYS A 411 -0.25 -11.52 -20.01
CA LYS A 411 1.03 -11.82 -19.38
C LYS A 411 1.81 -10.54 -19.07
N ILE A 412 2.22 -10.36 -17.81
CA ILE A 412 3.53 -9.74 -17.54
C ILE A 412 4.55 -10.60 -18.29
N GLY A 413 5.38 -9.99 -19.15
CA GLY A 413 6.22 -10.74 -20.08
C GLY A 413 7.12 -11.77 -19.41
N ASN A 414 7.83 -12.60 -20.20
CA ASN A 414 8.86 -13.50 -19.65
C ASN A 414 10.04 -12.74 -18.98
N SER A 415 10.03 -11.41 -19.02
CA SER A 415 10.88 -10.48 -18.28
C SER A 415 10.01 -9.74 -17.26
N SER A 416 10.62 -9.21 -16.21
CA SER A 416 10.01 -8.44 -15.10
C SER A 416 9.29 -7.14 -15.49
N GLU A 417 8.61 -7.09 -16.64
CA GLU A 417 7.98 -5.93 -17.26
C GLU A 417 6.50 -6.19 -17.53
N ILE A 418 5.68 -5.22 -17.15
CA ILE A 418 4.23 -5.27 -17.32
C ILE A 418 3.86 -5.18 -18.80
N ASP A 419 2.87 -5.96 -19.22
CA ASP A 419 2.33 -5.98 -20.58
C ASP A 419 1.95 -4.58 -21.08
N ASP A 420 2.22 -4.29 -22.35
CA ASP A 420 1.92 -2.97 -22.94
C ASP A 420 0.42 -2.70 -22.99
N ASP A 421 -0.43 -3.73 -23.11
CA ASP A 421 -1.88 -3.58 -23.01
C ASP A 421 -2.30 -3.14 -21.59
N LEU A 422 -1.72 -3.74 -20.55
CA LEU A 422 -1.94 -3.31 -19.16
C LEU A 422 -1.38 -1.90 -18.91
N LYS A 423 -0.22 -1.55 -19.48
CA LYS A 423 0.33 -0.18 -19.38
C LYS A 423 -0.61 0.84 -20.04
N ASN A 424 -1.06 0.58 -21.25
CA ASN A 424 -1.97 1.45 -22.01
C ASN A 424 -3.32 1.60 -21.29
N PHE A 425 -3.84 0.50 -20.76
CA PHE A 425 -5.07 0.49 -19.99
C PHE A 425 -4.96 1.31 -18.70
N LEU A 426 -3.89 1.12 -17.91
CA LEU A 426 -3.67 1.88 -16.67
C LEU A 426 -3.50 3.38 -16.96
N GLY A 427 -2.76 3.74 -18.02
CA GLY A 427 -2.64 5.13 -18.47
C GLY A 427 -3.97 5.73 -18.95
N THR A 428 -4.86 4.91 -19.51
CA THR A 428 -6.21 5.33 -19.94
C THR A 428 -7.17 5.47 -18.77
N ILE A 429 -7.13 4.54 -17.80
CA ILE A 429 -7.91 4.62 -16.57
C ILE A 429 -7.57 5.89 -15.79
N GLY A 430 -6.28 6.20 -15.64
CA GLY A 430 -5.85 7.45 -14.99
C GLY A 430 -6.56 8.65 -15.63
N LYS A 431 -6.57 8.73 -16.97
CA LYS A 431 -7.22 9.84 -17.70
C LYS A 431 -8.76 9.81 -17.62
N LEU A 432 -9.39 8.63 -17.70
CA LEU A 432 -10.86 8.48 -17.66
C LEU A 432 -11.46 8.76 -16.27
N LEU A 433 -10.66 8.57 -15.22
CA LEU A 433 -11.10 8.78 -13.84
C LEU A 433 -10.61 10.10 -13.23
N VAL A 434 -9.77 10.85 -13.96
CA VAL A 434 -9.33 12.20 -13.59
C VAL A 434 -10.46 13.19 -13.88
N GLY A 435 -11.11 13.63 -12.80
CA GLY A 435 -12.26 14.54 -12.81
C GLY A 435 -13.26 14.15 -11.72
N GLY A 436 -13.36 14.97 -10.67
CA GLY A 436 -14.16 14.68 -9.47
C GLY A 436 -13.34 14.04 -8.34
N GLU A 437 -14.02 13.47 -7.34
CA GLU A 437 -13.37 12.74 -6.26
C GLU A 437 -12.75 11.42 -6.75
N SER A 438 -11.59 11.04 -6.20
CA SER A 438 -10.90 9.79 -6.55
C SER A 438 -11.73 8.56 -6.13
N LYS A 439 -11.90 7.62 -7.07
CA LYS A 439 -12.73 6.41 -6.90
C LYS A 439 -11.91 5.25 -6.33
N PRO A 440 -12.49 4.38 -5.49
CA PRO A 440 -11.82 3.16 -5.04
C PRO A 440 -11.56 2.19 -6.19
N ILE A 441 -10.31 1.75 -6.33
CA ILE A 441 -9.89 0.77 -7.34
C ILE A 441 -9.19 -0.40 -6.67
N VAL A 442 -9.65 -1.61 -6.97
CA VAL A 442 -9.05 -2.86 -6.51
C VAL A 442 -8.58 -3.64 -7.72
N MET A 443 -7.30 -3.98 -7.77
CA MET A 443 -6.71 -4.82 -8.81
C MET A 443 -6.44 -6.20 -8.22
N VAL A 444 -6.89 -7.26 -8.88
CA VAL A 444 -6.69 -8.66 -8.47
C VAL A 444 -5.81 -9.33 -9.52
N THR A 445 -4.71 -9.93 -9.08
CA THR A 445 -3.65 -10.48 -9.96
C THR A 445 -2.96 -11.67 -9.29
N ALA A 446 -2.16 -12.42 -10.06
CA ALA A 446 -1.44 -13.57 -9.55
C ALA A 446 -0.39 -13.16 -8.50
N LYS A 447 -0.12 -14.06 -7.54
CA LYS A 447 0.79 -13.82 -6.42
C LYS A 447 2.15 -13.24 -6.80
N HIS A 448 2.73 -13.75 -7.88
CA HIS A 448 4.06 -13.35 -8.36
C HIS A 448 4.06 -11.97 -9.03
N GLU A 449 2.89 -11.46 -9.42
CA GLU A 449 2.70 -10.20 -10.12
C GLU A 449 2.39 -9.03 -9.17
N VAL A 450 1.83 -9.31 -7.98
CA VAL A 450 1.41 -8.29 -7.00
C VAL A 450 2.50 -7.26 -6.71
N GLN A 451 3.73 -7.70 -6.44
CA GLN A 451 4.83 -6.79 -6.10
C GLN A 451 5.28 -5.95 -7.30
N THR A 452 5.32 -6.55 -8.49
CA THR A 452 5.67 -5.88 -9.75
C THR A 452 4.65 -4.80 -10.09
N LEU A 453 3.36 -5.11 -10.00
CA LEU A 453 2.28 -4.16 -10.26
C LEU A 453 2.26 -3.02 -9.24
N GLN A 454 2.42 -3.32 -7.95
CA GLN A 454 2.52 -2.29 -6.91
C GLN A 454 3.71 -1.36 -7.12
N LYS A 455 4.86 -1.92 -7.53
CA LYS A 455 6.04 -1.12 -7.85
C LYS A 455 5.76 -0.21 -9.04
N TYR A 456 5.19 -0.75 -10.11
CA TYR A 456 4.87 0.02 -11.30
C TYR A 456 3.88 1.16 -11.05
N LEU A 457 2.84 0.93 -10.23
CA LEU A 457 1.92 1.98 -9.81
C LEU A 457 2.66 3.10 -9.08
N ARG A 458 3.57 2.77 -8.13
CA ARG A 458 4.37 3.78 -7.42
C ARG A 458 5.32 4.54 -8.35
N ASP A 459 6.00 3.83 -9.24
CA ASP A 459 6.97 4.41 -10.18
C ASP A 459 6.29 5.38 -11.18
N ASN A 460 4.97 5.26 -11.37
CA ASN A 460 4.15 6.13 -12.22
C ASN A 460 3.19 7.04 -11.43
N ASP A 461 3.47 7.30 -10.15
CA ASP A 461 2.66 8.18 -9.29
C ASP A 461 1.16 7.83 -9.30
N TYR A 462 0.87 6.53 -9.29
CA TYR A 462 -0.48 5.96 -9.39
C TYR A 462 -1.32 6.52 -10.56
N PHE A 463 -0.68 7.04 -11.60
CA PHE A 463 -1.32 7.73 -12.72
C PHE A 463 -2.24 8.89 -12.29
N GLY A 464 -1.91 9.57 -11.18
CA GLY A 464 -2.71 10.64 -10.58
C GLY A 464 -3.91 10.16 -9.76
N LEU A 465 -4.05 8.86 -9.53
CA LEU A 465 -5.07 8.29 -8.65
C LEU A 465 -4.65 8.43 -7.18
N ASP A 466 -5.64 8.51 -6.29
CA ASP A 466 -5.41 8.48 -4.85
C ASP A 466 -4.89 7.10 -4.41
N HIS A 467 -3.61 7.03 -4.03
CA HIS A 467 -2.95 5.80 -3.64
C HIS A 467 -3.59 5.11 -2.41
N GLU A 468 -4.30 5.84 -1.54
CA GLU A 468 -5.01 5.24 -0.41
C GLU A 468 -6.24 4.44 -0.85
N LYS A 469 -6.82 4.85 -1.98
CA LYS A 469 -8.00 4.24 -2.61
C LYS A 469 -7.66 3.18 -3.65
N VAL A 470 -6.37 2.97 -3.96
CA VAL A 470 -5.89 1.91 -4.85
C VAL A 470 -5.36 0.73 -4.04
N ARG A 471 -5.89 -0.47 -4.28
CA ARG A 471 -5.46 -1.72 -3.64
C ARG A 471 -5.09 -2.75 -4.69
N VAL A 472 -3.97 -3.45 -4.49
CA VAL A 472 -3.59 -4.62 -5.30
C VAL A 472 -3.66 -5.86 -4.41
N LEU A 473 -4.45 -6.85 -4.81
CA LEU A 473 -4.73 -8.07 -4.08
C LEU A 473 -4.25 -9.30 -4.84
N GLU A 474 -3.77 -10.30 -4.09
CA GLU A 474 -3.50 -11.65 -4.60
C GLU A 474 -4.82 -12.36 -4.89
N GLU A 475 -4.94 -12.97 -6.06
CA GLU A 475 -6.06 -13.85 -6.41
C GLU A 475 -6.18 -15.03 -5.43
N GLY A 476 -7.41 -15.48 -5.19
CA GLY A 476 -7.64 -16.67 -4.36
C GLY A 476 -7.25 -17.94 -5.10
N ARG A 477 -6.66 -18.91 -4.37
CA ARG A 477 -6.30 -20.23 -4.89
C ARG A 477 -6.91 -21.34 -4.05
N PHE A 478 -7.16 -22.48 -4.68
CA PHE A 478 -7.59 -23.70 -4.03
C PHE A 478 -6.64 -24.87 -4.30
N PRO A 479 -6.59 -25.85 -3.38
CA PRO A 479 -5.95 -27.12 -3.65
C PRO A 479 -6.58 -27.82 -4.85
N VAL A 480 -5.74 -28.41 -5.70
CA VAL A 480 -6.14 -29.37 -6.73
C VAL A 480 -6.33 -30.74 -6.06
N PHE A 481 -7.33 -31.49 -6.53
CA PHE A 481 -7.69 -32.79 -5.96
C PHE A 481 -7.76 -33.87 -7.04
N SER A 482 -7.59 -35.14 -6.66
CA SER A 482 -7.77 -36.28 -7.55
C SER A 482 -9.21 -36.42 -8.01
N THR A 483 -9.44 -36.94 -9.21
CA THR A 483 -10.78 -37.36 -9.60
C THR A 483 -11.32 -38.43 -8.62
N PRO A 484 -12.61 -38.39 -8.24
CA PRO A 484 -13.18 -39.41 -7.37
C PRO A 484 -13.15 -40.77 -8.09
N SER A 485 -12.68 -41.82 -7.41
CA SER A 485 -12.76 -43.21 -7.88
C SER A 485 -13.72 -43.99 -6.98
N ASP A 486 -14.34 -45.06 -7.50
CA ASP A 486 -15.42 -45.84 -6.86
C ASP A 486 -15.09 -46.39 -5.45
N GLN A 487 -13.84 -46.30 -4.99
CA GLN A 487 -13.37 -46.87 -3.71
C GLN A 487 -12.61 -45.87 -2.81
N SER A 488 -12.33 -44.63 -3.27
CA SER A 488 -11.69 -43.61 -2.42
C SER A 488 -12.15 -42.20 -2.80
N GLY A 489 -12.54 -41.42 -1.78
CA GLY A 489 -12.91 -40.02 -1.95
C GLY A 489 -11.78 -39.16 -2.54
N SER A 490 -12.14 -37.96 -2.98
CA SER A 490 -11.20 -36.99 -3.58
C SER A 490 -10.05 -36.64 -2.63
N LYS A 491 -8.80 -36.75 -3.09
CA LYS A 491 -7.59 -36.41 -2.32
C LYS A 491 -6.93 -35.14 -2.83
N ILE A 492 -6.57 -34.22 -1.93
CA ILE A 492 -5.74 -33.06 -2.23
C ILE A 492 -4.35 -33.51 -2.68
N LEU A 493 -3.82 -32.90 -3.74
CA LEU A 493 -2.56 -33.29 -4.36
C LEU A 493 -1.39 -32.40 -3.93
N PHE A 494 -0.19 -32.95 -3.96
CA PHE A 494 1.06 -32.21 -3.77
C PHE A 494 1.73 -31.97 -5.12
N LYS A 495 2.25 -30.77 -5.36
CA LYS A 495 3.06 -30.45 -6.54
C LYS A 495 4.48 -31.00 -6.41
N SER A 496 5.03 -30.92 -5.20
CA SER A 496 6.34 -31.46 -4.83
C SER A 496 6.30 -31.87 -3.35
N PRO A 497 7.31 -32.59 -2.82
CA PRO A 497 7.32 -33.01 -1.42
C PRO A 497 7.07 -31.82 -0.46
N PHE A 498 5.96 -31.89 0.28
CA PHE A 498 5.50 -30.85 1.21
C PHE A 498 5.08 -29.50 0.56
N GLU A 499 4.78 -29.47 -0.73
CA GLU A 499 4.23 -28.31 -1.47
C GLU A 499 2.87 -28.68 -2.08
N LEU A 500 1.80 -28.01 -1.67
CA LEU A 500 0.46 -28.27 -2.19
C LEU A 500 0.37 -27.90 -3.67
N LEU A 501 -0.35 -28.71 -4.46
CA LEU A 501 -0.73 -28.33 -5.81
C LEU A 501 -1.96 -27.43 -5.72
N GLU A 502 -1.83 -26.19 -6.23
CA GLU A 502 -2.86 -25.16 -6.11
C GLU A 502 -3.21 -24.55 -7.48
N ALA A 503 -4.48 -24.27 -7.72
CA ALA A 503 -4.98 -23.59 -8.91
C ALA A 503 -5.78 -22.33 -8.55
N PRO A 504 -5.87 -21.31 -9.44
CA PRO A 504 -6.75 -20.16 -9.23
C PRO A 504 -8.20 -20.60 -9.05
N ILE A 505 -8.93 -19.93 -8.15
CA ILE A 505 -10.36 -20.17 -7.92
C ILE A 505 -11.20 -19.75 -9.14
N GLY A 506 -10.66 -18.91 -10.02
CA GLY A 506 -11.40 -18.27 -11.10
C GLY A 506 -11.93 -16.88 -10.72
N PRO A 507 -12.48 -16.13 -11.70
CA PRO A 507 -12.80 -14.72 -11.52
C PRO A 507 -13.91 -14.46 -10.50
N GLY A 508 -14.83 -15.42 -10.26
CA GLY A 508 -15.83 -15.31 -9.19
C GLY A 508 -15.22 -15.34 -7.78
N GLY A 509 -14.00 -15.86 -7.62
CA GLY A 509 -13.26 -15.86 -6.34
C GLY A 509 -13.10 -14.46 -5.74
N VAL A 510 -13.19 -13.42 -6.56
CA VAL A 510 -13.13 -12.01 -6.13
C VAL A 510 -14.18 -11.66 -5.07
N PHE A 511 -15.40 -12.23 -5.15
CA PHE A 511 -16.46 -11.91 -4.20
C PHE A 511 -16.11 -12.38 -2.78
N SER A 512 -15.52 -13.57 -2.67
CA SER A 512 -14.98 -14.07 -1.39
C SER A 512 -13.78 -13.24 -0.94
N LEU A 513 -12.89 -12.88 -1.87
CA LEU A 513 -11.69 -12.09 -1.58
C LEU A 513 -12.03 -10.73 -0.96
N LEU A 514 -12.96 -9.99 -1.57
CA LEU A 514 -13.40 -8.67 -1.11
C LEU A 514 -14.01 -8.74 0.30
N TYR A 515 -14.80 -9.78 0.59
CA TYR A 515 -15.37 -10.02 1.91
C TYR A 515 -14.30 -10.36 2.96
N ASN A 516 -13.46 -11.36 2.67
CA ASN A 516 -12.44 -11.86 3.59
C ASN A 516 -11.38 -10.81 3.93
N GLN A 517 -11.11 -9.88 3.01
CA GLN A 517 -10.19 -8.77 3.20
C GLN A 517 -10.84 -7.49 3.74
N LYS A 518 -12.15 -7.52 4.06
CA LYS A 518 -12.91 -6.35 4.56
C LYS A 518 -12.91 -5.16 3.61
N ILE A 519 -12.79 -5.41 2.31
CA ILE A 519 -12.86 -4.37 1.28
C ILE A 519 -14.28 -3.83 1.19
N LEU A 520 -15.29 -4.69 1.36
CA LEU A 520 -16.69 -4.25 1.39
C LEU A 520 -16.98 -3.29 2.56
N ASP A 521 -16.34 -3.50 3.72
CA ASP A 521 -16.45 -2.57 4.86
C ASP A 521 -15.89 -1.19 4.48
N ALA A 522 -14.73 -1.16 3.81
CA ALA A 522 -14.13 0.08 3.32
C ALA A 522 -15.02 0.77 2.28
N PHE A 523 -15.56 0.03 1.31
CA PHE A 523 -16.50 0.56 0.31
C PHE A 523 -17.76 1.15 0.96
N ASN A 524 -18.34 0.46 1.95
CA ASN A 524 -19.48 0.98 2.71
C ASN A 524 -19.12 2.29 3.45
N GLN A 525 -17.94 2.36 4.08
CA GLN A 525 -17.47 3.58 4.76
C GLN A 525 -17.24 4.74 3.79
N MET A 526 -16.86 4.45 2.56
CA MET A 526 -16.65 5.43 1.49
C MET A 526 -17.96 5.82 0.77
N GLY A 527 -19.10 5.27 1.16
CA GLY A 527 -20.40 5.59 0.54
C GLY A 527 -20.60 5.00 -0.86
N VAL A 528 -19.84 3.95 -1.21
CA VAL A 528 -20.02 3.24 -2.48
C VAL A 528 -21.38 2.56 -2.51
N GLU A 529 -22.12 2.73 -3.62
CA GLU A 529 -23.40 2.08 -3.88
C GLU A 529 -23.28 0.94 -4.90
N TYR A 530 -22.33 1.05 -5.84
CA TYR A 530 -22.14 0.08 -6.93
C TYR A 530 -20.67 -0.28 -7.12
N VAL A 531 -20.40 -1.55 -7.42
CA VAL A 531 -19.06 -2.06 -7.68
C VAL A 531 -19.02 -2.65 -9.09
N GLN A 532 -18.21 -2.09 -9.98
CA GLN A 532 -17.92 -2.71 -11.27
C GLN A 532 -16.85 -3.79 -11.08
N VAL A 533 -17.13 -5.01 -11.54
CA VAL A 533 -16.18 -6.13 -11.59
C VAL A 533 -15.95 -6.46 -13.07
N CYS A 534 -14.74 -6.25 -13.55
CA CYS A 534 -14.41 -6.44 -14.96
C CYS A 534 -13.02 -7.05 -15.16
N SER A 535 -12.84 -7.69 -16.33
CA SER A 535 -11.52 -8.10 -16.80
C SER A 535 -10.89 -7.03 -17.70
N LEU A 536 -9.56 -7.13 -17.82
CA LEU A 536 -8.78 -6.27 -18.70
C LEU A 536 -8.92 -6.76 -20.15
N ASP A 537 -9.67 -6.04 -20.97
CA ASP A 537 -9.77 -6.28 -22.40
C ASP A 537 -9.84 -4.95 -23.17
N ASN A 538 -9.42 -4.95 -24.44
CA ASN A 538 -9.35 -3.75 -25.28
C ASN A 538 -10.74 -3.18 -25.66
N LYS A 539 -11.84 -3.76 -25.19
CA LYS A 539 -13.22 -3.36 -25.49
C LYS A 539 -13.94 -2.83 -24.24
N SER A 540 -13.50 -3.19 -23.04
CA SER A 540 -14.15 -2.87 -21.77
C SER A 540 -13.90 -1.42 -21.36
N ALA A 541 -14.86 -0.57 -21.70
CA ALA A 541 -14.95 0.77 -21.13
C ALA A 541 -15.19 0.69 -19.60
N VAL A 542 -14.09 0.68 -18.84
CA VAL A 542 -14.12 0.78 -17.38
C VAL A 542 -14.67 2.13 -16.95
N GLY A 543 -15.52 2.15 -15.93
CA GLY A 543 -16.17 3.37 -15.48
C GLY A 543 -17.19 3.93 -16.48
N ASN A 544 -17.77 3.12 -17.37
CA ASN A 544 -18.69 3.60 -18.38
C ASN A 544 -19.96 4.22 -17.75
N PRO A 545 -20.23 5.54 -17.94
CA PRO A 545 -21.36 6.19 -17.28
C PRO A 545 -22.72 5.66 -17.76
N LEU A 546 -22.87 5.30 -19.04
CA LEU A 546 -24.13 4.75 -19.54
C LEU A 546 -24.47 3.43 -18.81
N PHE A 547 -23.48 2.58 -18.55
CA PHE A 547 -23.69 1.32 -17.85
C PHE A 547 -24.08 1.54 -16.38
N PHE A 548 -23.33 2.36 -15.64
CA PHE A 548 -23.69 2.72 -14.25
C PHE A 548 -25.07 3.37 -14.16
N GLY A 549 -25.37 4.27 -15.10
CA GLY A 549 -26.65 4.94 -15.22
C GLY A 549 -27.81 3.98 -15.42
N TYR A 550 -27.67 3.00 -16.32
CA TYR A 550 -28.68 1.98 -16.59
C TYR A 550 -28.98 1.10 -15.37
N VAL A 551 -27.93 0.60 -14.72
CA VAL A 551 -28.05 -0.25 -13.51
C VAL A 551 -28.74 0.52 -12.39
N SER A 552 -28.35 1.77 -12.16
CA SER A 552 -28.96 2.64 -11.15
C SER A 552 -30.38 3.08 -11.51
N PHE A 553 -30.69 3.28 -12.79
CA PHE A 553 -32.03 3.62 -13.26
C PHE A 553 -33.02 2.50 -12.91
N LEU A 554 -32.63 1.24 -13.20
CA LEU A 554 -33.45 0.07 -12.89
C LEU A 554 -33.37 -0.36 -11.42
N LYS A 555 -32.46 0.22 -10.63
CA LYS A 555 -32.15 -0.22 -9.25
C LYS A 555 -31.82 -1.72 -9.20
N ALA A 556 -31.17 -2.21 -10.25
CA ALA A 556 -30.79 -3.61 -10.37
C ALA A 556 -29.72 -3.98 -9.34
N ASP A 557 -29.80 -5.21 -8.83
CA ASP A 557 -28.77 -5.78 -7.96
C ASP A 557 -27.55 -6.21 -8.76
N VAL A 558 -27.74 -6.66 -10.01
CA VAL A 558 -26.66 -7.02 -10.94
C VAL A 558 -26.92 -6.43 -12.33
N GLY A 559 -25.92 -5.75 -12.88
CA GLY A 559 -25.84 -5.35 -14.28
C GLY A 559 -24.78 -6.17 -15.00
N ILE A 560 -25.07 -6.61 -16.23
CA ILE A 560 -24.12 -7.34 -17.06
C ILE A 560 -23.97 -6.61 -18.40
N LYS A 561 -22.74 -6.48 -18.88
CA LYS A 561 -22.44 -5.95 -20.20
C LYS A 561 -21.80 -7.03 -21.05
N LEU A 562 -22.43 -7.31 -22.20
CA LEU A 562 -22.05 -8.38 -23.14
C LEU A 562 -21.70 -7.76 -24.49
N TYR A 563 -20.74 -8.35 -25.21
CA TYR A 563 -20.38 -7.93 -26.57
C TYR A 563 -20.76 -9.00 -27.60
N ASP A 564 -21.29 -8.57 -28.75
CA ASP A 564 -21.63 -9.48 -29.84
C ASP A 564 -20.42 -10.30 -30.30
N GLY A 565 -20.51 -11.62 -30.14
CA GLY A 565 -19.46 -12.60 -30.47
C GLY A 565 -18.74 -13.24 -29.27
N ASN A 566 -18.93 -12.72 -28.05
CA ASN A 566 -18.36 -13.29 -26.81
C ASN A 566 -19.40 -14.07 -25.99
N LYS A 567 -20.14 -14.98 -26.64
CA LYS A 567 -21.01 -15.91 -25.89
C LYS A 567 -20.15 -16.96 -25.18
N GLY A 568 -19.99 -16.81 -23.87
CA GLY A 568 -19.36 -17.82 -23.01
C GLY A 568 -17.84 -17.72 -22.87
N ASP A 569 -17.21 -16.62 -23.28
CA ASP A 569 -15.79 -16.39 -22.98
C ASP A 569 -15.64 -15.82 -21.56
N GLU A 570 -15.31 -16.68 -20.59
CA GLU A 570 -15.05 -16.28 -19.20
C GLU A 570 -13.85 -15.35 -19.05
N THR A 571 -13.05 -15.14 -20.09
CA THR A 571 -11.90 -14.22 -20.03
C THR A 571 -12.30 -12.76 -20.24
N CYS A 572 -13.48 -12.50 -20.79
CA CYS A 572 -14.03 -11.17 -21.06
C CYS A 572 -15.35 -10.99 -20.30
N PHE A 573 -15.32 -10.21 -19.23
CA PHE A 573 -16.52 -9.91 -18.45
C PHE A 573 -16.53 -8.48 -17.94
N ASP A 574 -17.74 -7.93 -17.84
CA ASP A 574 -17.99 -6.60 -17.32
C ASP A 574 -19.36 -6.62 -16.63
N MET A 575 -19.35 -6.56 -15.30
CA MET A 575 -20.56 -6.54 -14.49
C MET A 575 -20.52 -5.42 -13.46
N ILE A 576 -21.69 -4.96 -13.05
CA ILE A 576 -21.86 -4.06 -11.92
C ILE A 576 -22.71 -4.78 -10.88
N VAL A 577 -22.30 -4.74 -9.62
CA VAL A 577 -23.05 -5.33 -8.51
C VAL A 577 -23.39 -4.25 -7.49
N SER A 578 -24.62 -4.21 -7.01
CA SER A 578 -25.03 -3.28 -5.97
C SER A 578 -24.38 -3.65 -4.63
N MET A 579 -23.98 -2.65 -3.83
CA MET A 579 -23.46 -2.90 -2.49
C MET A 579 -24.50 -3.54 -1.57
N LYS A 580 -25.78 -3.25 -1.79
CA LYS A 580 -26.91 -3.93 -1.13
C LYS A 580 -26.86 -5.44 -1.38
N TYR A 581 -26.69 -5.85 -2.63
CA TYR A 581 -26.62 -7.26 -3.00
C TYR A 581 -25.32 -7.91 -2.52
N MET A 582 -24.17 -7.24 -2.72
CA MET A 582 -22.88 -7.68 -2.19
C MET A 582 -22.94 -7.95 -0.68
N ASN A 583 -23.55 -7.06 0.09
CA ASN A 583 -23.72 -7.23 1.53
C ASN A 583 -24.71 -8.37 1.87
N LYS A 584 -25.74 -8.60 1.05
CA LYS A 584 -26.70 -9.71 1.24
C LYS A 584 -26.07 -11.09 1.01
N ILE A 585 -25.22 -11.22 0.00
CA ILE A 585 -24.48 -12.47 -0.28
C ILE A 585 -23.26 -12.61 0.64
N SER A 586 -22.74 -11.49 1.16
CA SER A 586 -21.67 -11.51 2.14
C SER A 586 -22.13 -12.20 3.43
N GLY A 587 -21.39 -13.21 3.86
CA GLY A 587 -21.74 -14.03 5.03
C GLY A 587 -22.45 -15.35 4.73
N ASP A 588 -22.96 -15.56 3.51
CA ASP A 588 -23.52 -16.85 3.09
C ASP A 588 -22.75 -17.44 1.92
N THR A 589 -21.49 -17.80 2.19
CA THR A 589 -20.60 -18.46 1.22
C THR A 589 -21.19 -19.76 0.70
N LYS A 590 -22.25 -20.30 1.35
CA LYS A 590 -22.91 -21.54 0.93
C LYS A 590 -23.70 -21.42 -0.38
N LYS A 591 -23.98 -20.19 -0.80
CA LYS A 591 -24.74 -19.89 -2.00
C LYS A 591 -23.87 -19.78 -3.25
N LEU A 592 -22.54 -19.75 -3.10
CA LEU A 592 -21.62 -19.60 -4.22
C LEU A 592 -21.53 -20.93 -4.99
N GLY A 593 -21.73 -20.87 -6.31
CA GLY A 593 -21.65 -22.03 -7.19
C GLY A 593 -20.23 -22.27 -7.68
N PHE A 594 -19.69 -23.47 -7.43
CA PHE A 594 -18.39 -23.90 -7.91
C PHE A 594 -18.55 -25.10 -8.83
N ILE A 595 -17.80 -25.14 -9.92
CA ILE A 595 -17.74 -26.27 -10.84
C ILE A 595 -16.38 -26.98 -10.69
N ALA A 596 -16.34 -28.30 -10.86
CA ALA A 596 -15.08 -29.01 -11.02
C ALA A 596 -14.69 -29.03 -12.50
N VAL A 597 -13.46 -28.63 -12.79
CA VAL A 597 -12.86 -28.66 -14.13
C VAL A 597 -11.78 -29.75 -14.13
N PRO A 598 -11.97 -30.85 -14.87
CA PRO A 598 -10.95 -31.87 -15.03
C PRO A 598 -9.73 -31.32 -15.78
N GLU A 599 -8.54 -31.54 -15.22
CA GLU A 599 -7.28 -31.07 -15.80
C GLU A 599 -6.17 -32.11 -15.62
N LYS A 600 -5.14 -31.99 -16.45
CA LYS A 600 -3.92 -32.80 -16.34
C LYS A 600 -2.88 -32.03 -15.54
N HIS A 601 -2.48 -32.60 -14.41
CA HIS A 601 -1.37 -32.11 -13.60
C HIS A 601 -0.41 -33.27 -13.33
N ASP A 602 0.89 -32.96 -13.34
CA ASP A 602 1.90 -33.82 -12.73
C ASP A 602 1.94 -33.50 -11.23
N TYR A 603 1.99 -34.53 -10.40
CA TYR A 603 1.92 -34.39 -8.94
C TYR A 603 2.70 -35.49 -8.23
N VAL A 604 2.88 -35.35 -6.91
CA VAL A 604 3.59 -36.33 -6.09
C VAL A 604 2.68 -36.92 -5.02
N GLU A 605 2.85 -38.21 -4.74
CA GLU A 605 2.17 -38.92 -3.65
C GLU A 605 3.17 -39.42 -2.62
N ASN A 606 2.80 -39.33 -1.34
CA ASN A 606 3.60 -39.86 -0.25
C ASN A 606 3.18 -41.30 0.04
N THR A 607 4.01 -42.26 -0.37
CA THR A 607 3.80 -43.70 -0.17
C THR A 607 4.65 -44.23 0.99
N SER A 608 4.50 -45.51 1.34
CA SER A 608 5.36 -46.16 2.34
C SER A 608 6.85 -46.14 1.98
N ASP A 609 7.16 -46.09 0.68
CA ASP A 609 8.53 -46.12 0.15
C ASP A 609 9.08 -44.71 -0.14
N GLY A 610 8.31 -43.66 0.22
CA GLY A 610 8.66 -42.26 0.03
C GLY A 610 7.78 -41.56 -1.01
N TRP A 611 8.24 -40.39 -1.47
CA TRP A 611 7.54 -39.57 -2.46
C TRP A 611 7.72 -40.15 -3.86
N VAL A 612 6.60 -40.36 -4.56
CA VAL A 612 6.56 -40.92 -5.92
C VAL A 612 5.89 -39.92 -6.85
N ASP A 613 6.52 -39.69 -8.00
CA ASP A 613 5.96 -38.86 -9.07
C ASP A 613 4.84 -39.62 -9.80
N VAL A 614 3.71 -38.95 -9.99
CA VAL A 614 2.56 -39.50 -10.71
C VAL A 614 2.27 -38.61 -11.92
N SER A 615 2.43 -39.20 -13.11
CA SER A 615 2.10 -38.58 -14.39
C SER A 615 1.06 -39.44 -15.12
N SER A 616 -0.09 -38.87 -15.46
CA SER A 616 -1.17 -39.56 -16.17
C SER A 616 -1.30 -39.07 -17.61
N GLU A 617 -1.61 -39.98 -18.54
CA GLU A 617 -1.95 -39.61 -19.93
C GLU A 617 -3.37 -39.03 -20.05
N VAL A 618 -4.24 -39.27 -19.06
CA VAL A 618 -5.63 -38.80 -18.97
C VAL A 618 -5.78 -37.83 -17.79
N ALA A 619 -6.75 -36.90 -17.83
CA ALA A 619 -7.06 -36.02 -16.71
C ALA A 619 -7.41 -36.81 -15.44
N SER A 620 -6.44 -36.90 -14.52
CA SER A 620 -6.55 -37.60 -13.23
C SER A 620 -6.77 -36.65 -12.05
N SER A 621 -6.90 -35.35 -12.33
CA SER A 621 -7.06 -34.30 -11.34
C SER A 621 -8.17 -33.34 -11.72
N CYS A 622 -8.70 -32.65 -10.72
CA CYS A 622 -9.73 -31.64 -10.85
C CYS A 622 -9.31 -30.38 -10.10
N ARG A 623 -9.59 -29.22 -10.70
CA ARG A 623 -9.60 -27.95 -9.98
C ARG A 623 -11.04 -27.49 -9.76
N LEU A 624 -11.26 -26.77 -8.66
CA LEU A 624 -12.51 -26.04 -8.44
C LEU A 624 -12.42 -24.68 -9.13
N HIS A 625 -13.49 -24.31 -9.82
CA HIS A 625 -13.61 -23.05 -10.54
C HIS A 625 -14.91 -22.33 -10.17
N PHE A 626 -14.82 -21.03 -9.93
CA PHE A 626 -15.95 -20.15 -9.71
C PHE A 626 -16.05 -19.17 -10.88
N PRO A 627 -16.96 -19.41 -11.85
CA PRO A 627 -17.23 -18.46 -12.92
C PRO A 627 -17.78 -17.16 -12.35
N VAL A 628 -17.40 -16.02 -12.92
CA VAL A 628 -17.80 -14.70 -12.41
C VAL A 628 -19.33 -14.53 -12.41
N TYR A 629 -20.01 -15.03 -13.45
CA TYR A 629 -21.47 -15.00 -13.56
C TYR A 629 -22.17 -16.08 -12.74
N GLY A 630 -21.44 -16.98 -12.08
CA GLY A 630 -22.02 -17.96 -11.15
C GLY A 630 -22.73 -17.30 -9.95
N LEU A 631 -22.49 -16.00 -9.72
CA LEU A 631 -23.24 -15.21 -8.75
C LEU A 631 -24.73 -15.10 -9.08
N LEU A 632 -25.11 -15.17 -10.36
CA LEU A 632 -26.50 -15.06 -10.81
C LEU A 632 -27.38 -16.18 -10.28
N ASN A 633 -26.81 -17.33 -9.92
CA ASN A 633 -27.53 -18.46 -9.32
C ASN A 633 -28.22 -18.10 -8.00
N THR A 634 -27.82 -16.97 -7.41
CA THR A 634 -28.31 -16.49 -6.11
C THR A 634 -29.17 -15.23 -6.23
N CYS A 635 -29.31 -14.72 -7.46
CA CYS A 635 -30.01 -13.48 -7.78
C CYS A 635 -31.39 -13.79 -8.39
N SER A 636 -32.38 -12.95 -8.09
CA SER A 636 -33.63 -12.97 -8.88
C SER A 636 -33.36 -12.43 -10.28
N LEU A 637 -33.92 -13.04 -11.32
CA LEU A 637 -33.78 -12.55 -12.68
C LEU A 637 -34.38 -11.15 -12.88
N ASP A 638 -35.40 -10.80 -12.09
CA ASP A 638 -36.04 -9.48 -12.12
C ASP A 638 -35.12 -8.36 -11.61
N ASP A 639 -34.12 -8.72 -10.79
CA ASP A 639 -33.13 -7.79 -10.24
C ASP A 639 -31.85 -7.72 -11.10
N VAL A 640 -31.83 -8.39 -12.27
CA VAL A 640 -30.70 -8.40 -13.20
C VAL A 640 -31.04 -7.58 -14.45
N CYS A 641 -30.12 -6.73 -14.87
CA CYS A 641 -30.21 -6.03 -16.14
C CYS A 641 -29.02 -6.33 -17.05
N VAL A 642 -29.25 -6.32 -18.37
CA VAL A 642 -28.22 -6.64 -19.36
C VAL A 642 -28.13 -5.53 -20.40
N ILE A 643 -26.91 -5.13 -20.73
CA ILE A 643 -26.57 -4.33 -21.91
C ILE A 643 -25.90 -5.26 -22.91
N ASN A 644 -26.49 -5.38 -24.10
CA ASN A 644 -25.86 -6.06 -25.23
C ASN A 644 -25.26 -5.04 -26.19
N VAL A 645 -23.95 -5.07 -26.34
CA VAL A 645 -23.18 -4.17 -27.18
C VAL A 645 -23.08 -4.77 -28.57
N LEU A 646 -23.75 -4.12 -29.51
CA LEU A 646 -23.74 -4.47 -30.92
C LEU A 646 -22.44 -3.95 -31.56
N LYS A 647 -21.92 -4.72 -32.52
CA LYS A 647 -20.75 -4.34 -33.31
C LYS A 647 -21.00 -3.12 -34.19
#